data_AF-A0A1V4QJ04-F1
#
_entry.id   AF-A0A1V4QJ04-F1
#
_cell.length_a   1.000
_cell.length_b   1.000
_cell.length_c   1.000
_cell.angle_alpha   90.00
_cell.angle_beta   90.00
_cell.angle_gamma   90.00
#
_symmetry.space_group_name_H-M   'P 1'
#
loop_
_entity.id
_entity.type
_entity.pdbx_description
1 polymer ?
#
loop_
_entity_poly.entity_id
_entity_poly.type
_entity_poly.pdbx_seq_one_letter_code
_entity_poly.pdbx_strand_id
1 'polypeptide(L)'
;HCDSVCPESGEPLLDTLDENSHKHAFAVSEDLKYSLREAIELLGNEAVWYLREALHEKIYGRELAAALSKECLRYMYRLLFLFFIEARPELGYLPDKSPEYRLGYSLESLRDLEMVSLTTEESKNGYFIHQSINTLFDLLYNGFPRQPEKAGGNLLPEAQVSDHNTFRIAPLKSHLFDLRQTPILSRVKIRNFVLQRIIELMSLSRPQPGRKSRRGRISYAQLGINQLGAVYEALLSYQGFFAETELYEVKKAGDQHNVLDTAYFVTPEELENYGEKERVYNPDGTLVRYDKGTFIYRLAGRGREQSASYYTPEVLTRCLVKYALKELLAGKSADEILRLTICEPAMGSAAFLNEAVNQLAAAYLERKQRETGTTISHDAYPEELQKVRMYLADNNVFGVDLNPVAVELAEVSLWLNTIYAGAFVPWFGGQLVCGNSLIGARRQVFPAASLKKAQRSDPLWLDLVPERVLPGEKRPAATVYHFLLPDAAMADYRDRVVKGLVPEAVKKITAWRREFCRPFTAAEIGQLEKLSAAVDNLWRRHVEMQREIEQRTTDFLAVFGQPRPNNPPPRTSTEFKDKIFRQELLSREVRNSSPYRRLKLVLDYWCALWFWPLEKVDLLPSRAEYLLDLTLLLEGNLYESEPSAGEQLRLFPDTALQQLSLNLVDEFGFVNVDRLGRENPRLGLVGKLAERYRFLHWELEFARLFAARGGFDLVLGNPPWIKVEWNEGGIMGDHEPLFVLRKFSASQLAEKRLEVLDKYNLKQDYLAAYEAAAATQNFLNGRQNYPSLSGMKANLYKCFLPQAWMVGKPGAGVSAFLHPEGVYDDPKGGNFRQMLYPRLRYHFQFQNEMNLFAEVDHHAKFSINIYSQASAAAPPNSSPVSFRHLANLFAPATVDTCFRHPGVGPVPGIKDDDNRWNTRGHRDRIITCGLDELALFARLYDAEGTPSLAARLPAVHSQQIVDVLRKFAAQPRCLGDLRGEYYSTQHWNEVNAQQDGTIRRQTGFPAAPGQWILSGPHFFVGNPFYKTPRAECTLNSHYDATTCPAPTTYRPATQPNTEGGRRNLKLPNPTAAKLKFR
;
A
#
# COMPACT_ATOMS: atom_id res chain seq x y z
N HIS A 1 16.56 41.79 -7.19
CA HIS A 1 15.34 40.99 -6.93
C HIS A 1 15.09 39.95 -8.01
N CYS A 2 15.15 40.28 -9.32
CA CYS A 2 15.08 39.28 -10.40
C CYS A 2 16.27 38.30 -10.37
N ASP A 3 17.49 38.82 -10.20
CA ASP A 3 18.74 38.03 -10.12
C ASP A 3 18.84 37.17 -8.84
N SER A 4 18.04 37.47 -7.82
CA SER A 4 18.00 36.71 -6.57
C SER A 4 17.01 35.54 -6.62
N VAL A 5 16.11 35.53 -7.61
CA VAL A 5 15.03 34.53 -7.77
C VAL A 5 15.34 33.55 -8.90
N CYS A 6 16.09 33.96 -9.92
CA CYS A 6 16.62 33.10 -10.99
C CYS A 6 18.10 33.45 -11.29
N PRO A 7 19.09 32.81 -10.65
CA PRO A 7 20.48 32.98 -11.06
C PRO A 7 20.74 32.35 -12.44
N GLU A 8 21.66 32.92 -13.23
CA GLU A 8 22.11 32.37 -14.52
C GLU A 8 22.64 30.92 -14.38
N SER A 9 23.05 30.53 -13.16
CA SER A 9 23.40 29.17 -12.77
C SER A 9 22.20 28.37 -12.22
N GLY A 10 21.23 28.09 -13.09
CA GLY A 10 20.54 26.79 -13.14
C GLY A 10 19.50 26.37 -12.09
N GLU A 11 19.44 26.95 -10.88
CA GLU A 11 18.42 26.55 -9.87
C GLU A 11 17.81 27.78 -9.15
N PRO A 12 16.48 27.96 -9.17
CA PRO A 12 15.80 29.01 -8.42
C PRO A 12 16.07 28.88 -6.90
N LEU A 13 16.35 30.00 -6.24
CA LEU A 13 16.59 30.03 -4.78
C LEU A 13 15.39 29.50 -3.98
N LEU A 14 14.17 29.68 -4.51
CA LEU A 14 12.94 29.15 -3.93
C LEU A 14 12.90 27.62 -3.92
N ASP A 15 13.36 26.97 -5.00
CA ASP A 15 13.35 25.51 -5.11
C ASP A 15 14.38 24.88 -4.14
N THR A 16 15.54 25.53 -3.95
CA THR A 16 16.56 25.08 -2.97
C THR A 16 16.12 25.32 -1.52
N LEU A 17 15.39 26.40 -1.23
CA LEU A 17 14.80 26.65 0.08
C LEU A 17 13.67 25.66 0.38
N ASP A 18 12.86 25.30 -0.61
CA ASP A 18 11.81 24.27 -0.51
C ASP A 18 12.43 22.90 -0.20
N GLU A 19 13.47 22.50 -0.94
CA GLU A 19 14.19 21.25 -0.70
C GLU A 19 14.85 21.18 0.68
N ASN A 20 15.48 22.26 1.15
CA ASN A 20 16.09 22.30 2.49
C ASN A 20 15.02 22.25 3.61
N SER A 21 13.87 22.90 3.39
CA SER A 21 12.73 22.82 4.31
C SER A 21 12.17 21.40 4.36
N HIS A 22 12.07 20.71 3.22
CA HIS A 22 11.67 19.31 3.15
C HIS A 22 12.66 18.38 3.86
N LYS A 23 13.98 18.58 3.69
CA LYS A 23 15.00 17.79 4.41
C LYS A 23 14.90 17.98 5.92
N HIS A 24 14.64 19.21 6.38
CA HIS A 24 14.44 19.48 7.80
C HIS A 24 13.16 18.81 8.33
N ALA A 25 12.04 18.94 7.62
CA ALA A 25 10.78 18.30 7.99
C ALA A 25 10.88 16.76 8.01
N PHE A 26 11.64 16.18 7.07
CA PHE A 26 11.91 14.74 7.04
C PHE A 26 12.76 14.28 8.24
N ALA A 27 13.79 15.04 8.63
CA ALA A 27 14.57 14.70 9.82
C ALA A 27 13.70 14.75 11.10
N VAL A 28 12.77 15.71 11.18
CA VAL A 28 11.81 15.81 12.29
C VAL A 28 10.82 14.64 12.27
N SER A 29 10.33 14.22 11.11
CA SER A 29 9.42 13.07 11.01
C SER A 29 10.11 11.77 11.42
N GLU A 30 11.38 11.55 11.05
CA GLU A 30 12.18 10.43 11.53
C GLU A 30 12.32 10.44 13.06
N ASP A 31 12.69 11.57 13.67
CA ASP A 31 12.79 11.70 15.13
C ASP A 31 11.45 11.42 15.84
N LEU A 32 10.34 11.87 15.25
CA LEU A 32 8.99 11.61 15.78
C LEU A 32 8.64 10.12 15.75
N LYS A 33 9.07 9.34 14.74
CA LYS A 33 8.81 7.88 14.70
C LYS A 33 9.36 7.18 15.94
N TYR A 34 10.61 7.48 16.31
CA TYR A 34 11.24 6.94 17.53
C TYR A 34 10.47 7.36 18.78
N SER A 35 10.15 8.64 18.87
CA SER A 35 9.53 9.24 20.05
C SER A 35 8.11 8.72 20.28
N LEU A 36 7.33 8.53 19.21
CA LEU A 36 5.98 7.97 19.29
C LEU A 36 5.98 6.49 19.59
N ARG A 37 6.93 5.71 19.06
CA ARG A 37 7.09 4.30 19.42
C ARG A 37 7.31 4.15 20.92
N GLU A 38 8.20 4.95 21.50
CA GLU A 38 8.44 5.00 22.96
C GLU A 38 7.19 5.48 23.72
N ALA A 39 6.50 6.52 23.24
CA ALA A 39 5.29 7.03 23.88
C ALA A 39 4.14 6.02 23.92
N ILE A 40 3.94 5.24 22.86
CA ILE A 40 2.93 4.16 22.80
C ILE A 40 3.26 3.06 23.80
N GLU A 41 4.53 2.68 23.91
CA GLU A 41 4.99 1.68 24.88
C GLU A 41 4.79 2.16 26.33
N LEU A 42 5.12 3.43 26.62
CA LEU A 42 4.88 4.04 27.94
C LEU A 42 3.39 4.10 28.27
N LEU A 43 2.55 4.54 27.33
CA LEU A 43 1.11 4.61 27.50
C LEU A 43 0.50 3.23 27.76
N GLY A 44 0.91 2.23 26.97
CA GLY A 44 0.44 0.85 27.12
C GLY A 44 0.85 0.25 28.47
N ASN A 45 2.10 0.45 28.91
CA ASN A 45 2.56 -0.03 30.22
C ASN A 45 1.84 0.66 31.39
N GLU A 46 1.54 1.95 31.28
CA GLU A 46 0.77 2.67 32.29
C GLU A 46 -0.69 2.21 32.34
N ALA A 47 -1.27 1.91 31.17
CA ALA A 47 -2.58 1.27 31.09
C ALA A 47 -2.61 -0.09 31.78
N VAL A 48 -1.59 -0.91 31.54
CA VAL A 48 -1.42 -2.21 32.19
C VAL A 48 -1.28 -2.07 33.70
N TRP A 49 -0.44 -1.14 34.15
CA TRP A 49 -0.23 -0.87 35.57
C TRP A 49 -1.55 -0.48 36.25
N TYR A 50 -2.33 0.44 35.69
CA TYR A 50 -3.59 0.88 36.29
C TYR A 50 -4.64 -0.24 36.32
N LEU A 51 -4.80 -0.98 35.23
CA LEU A 51 -5.74 -2.10 35.16
C LEU A 51 -5.40 -3.19 36.20
N ARG A 52 -4.11 -3.44 36.45
CA ARG A 52 -3.63 -4.45 37.39
C ARG A 52 -3.68 -3.98 38.85
N GLU A 53 -3.13 -2.80 39.13
CA GLU A 53 -2.91 -2.33 40.50
C GLU A 53 -4.10 -1.54 41.05
N ALA A 54 -4.81 -0.77 40.22
CA ALA A 54 -5.96 0.04 40.66
C ALA A 54 -7.31 -0.65 40.43
N LEU A 55 -7.46 -1.42 39.34
CA LEU A 55 -8.71 -2.12 39.01
C LEU A 55 -8.67 -3.63 39.31
N HIS A 56 -7.51 -4.17 39.70
CA HIS A 56 -7.31 -5.59 40.04
C HIS A 56 -7.76 -6.58 38.95
N GLU A 57 -7.63 -6.19 37.68
CA GLU A 57 -7.97 -7.02 36.52
C GLU A 57 -6.79 -7.89 36.08
N LYS A 58 -7.10 -9.10 35.59
CA LYS A 58 -6.10 -9.96 34.96
C LYS A 58 -5.88 -9.53 33.52
N ILE A 59 -4.65 -9.18 33.19
CA ILE A 59 -4.26 -8.69 31.85
C ILE A 59 -3.43 -9.77 31.20
N TYR A 60 -4.09 -10.64 30.43
CA TYR A 60 -3.43 -11.68 29.65
C TYR A 60 -4.17 -11.87 28.32
N GLY A 61 -3.43 -12.04 27.22
CA GLY A 61 -3.98 -12.42 25.93
C GLY A 61 -3.51 -11.55 24.75
N ARG A 62 -3.27 -12.19 23.61
CA ARG A 62 -2.83 -11.53 22.36
C ARG A 62 -3.88 -10.53 21.83
N GLU A 63 -5.16 -10.86 21.93
CA GLU A 63 -6.24 -9.98 21.47
C GLU A 63 -6.30 -8.67 22.25
N LEU A 64 -6.11 -8.74 23.58
CA LEU A 64 -6.07 -7.56 24.44
C LEU A 64 -4.85 -6.68 24.12
N ALA A 65 -3.68 -7.27 23.88
CA ALA A 65 -2.48 -6.52 23.50
C ALA A 65 -2.66 -5.82 22.14
N ALA A 66 -3.27 -6.49 21.16
CA ALA A 66 -3.58 -5.91 19.86
C ALA A 66 -4.62 -4.77 19.96
N ALA A 67 -5.66 -4.93 20.81
CA ALA A 67 -6.64 -3.89 21.07
C ALA A 67 -5.99 -2.68 21.76
N LEU A 68 -5.21 -2.90 22.82
CA LEU A 68 -4.49 -1.86 23.54
C LEU A 68 -3.52 -1.11 22.63
N SER A 69 -2.80 -1.81 21.74
CA SER A 69 -1.92 -1.18 20.74
C SER A 69 -2.68 -0.19 19.88
N LYS A 70 -3.85 -0.58 19.36
CA LYS A 70 -4.70 0.30 18.53
C LYS A 70 -5.20 1.51 19.32
N GLU A 71 -5.63 1.30 20.56
CA GLU A 71 -6.10 2.40 21.41
C GLU A 71 -4.99 3.37 21.79
N CYS A 72 -3.80 2.87 22.14
CA CYS A 72 -2.64 3.71 22.44
C CYS A 72 -2.21 4.53 21.24
N LEU A 73 -2.20 3.89 20.07
CA LEU A 73 -1.93 4.56 18.81
C LEU A 73 -2.99 5.66 18.56
N ARG A 74 -4.30 5.38 18.67
CA ARG A 74 -5.40 6.38 18.60
C ARG A 74 -5.23 7.53 19.58
N TYR A 75 -4.79 7.26 20.81
CA TYR A 75 -4.53 8.31 21.81
C TYR A 75 -3.37 9.22 21.37
N MET A 76 -2.27 8.64 20.87
CA MET A 76 -1.16 9.43 20.32
C MET A 76 -1.60 10.29 19.13
N TYR A 77 -2.50 9.77 18.28
CA TYR A 77 -3.08 10.54 17.17
C TYR A 77 -3.82 11.78 17.65
N ARG A 78 -4.64 11.66 18.70
CA ARG A 78 -5.37 12.79 19.26
C ARG A 78 -4.42 13.91 19.69
N LEU A 79 -3.31 13.55 20.34
CA LEU A 79 -2.30 14.52 20.79
C LEU A 79 -1.57 15.18 19.61
N LEU A 80 -1.13 14.39 18.63
CA LEU A 80 -0.47 14.93 17.43
C LEU A 80 -1.38 15.81 16.60
N PHE A 81 -2.65 15.42 16.45
CA PHE A 81 -3.66 16.24 15.80
C PHE A 81 -3.76 17.60 16.49
N LEU A 82 -3.84 17.62 17.82
CA LEU A 82 -3.91 18.86 18.59
C LEU A 82 -2.65 19.72 18.45
N PHE A 83 -1.46 19.12 18.55
CA PHE A 83 -0.21 19.83 18.29
C PHE A 83 -0.17 20.45 16.88
N PHE A 84 -0.72 19.75 15.89
CA PHE A 84 -0.79 20.23 14.52
C PHE A 84 -1.75 21.42 14.37
N ILE A 85 -2.98 21.31 14.89
CA ILE A 85 -3.98 22.39 14.74
C ILE A 85 -3.67 23.61 15.59
N GLU A 86 -3.13 23.45 16.81
CA GLU A 86 -2.70 24.58 17.66
C GLU A 86 -1.50 25.32 17.05
N ALA A 87 -0.64 24.63 16.31
CA ALA A 87 0.49 25.24 15.63
C ALA A 87 0.09 26.02 14.36
N ARG A 88 -1.17 25.94 13.92
CA ARG A 88 -1.69 26.56 12.69
C ARG A 88 -2.97 27.37 12.95
N PRO A 89 -2.85 28.51 13.64
CA PRO A 89 -4.01 29.36 13.97
C PRO A 89 -4.76 29.87 12.74
N GLU A 90 -4.12 29.89 11.56
CA GLU A 90 -4.76 30.23 10.28
C GLU A 90 -5.89 29.28 9.88
N LEU A 91 -5.95 28.05 10.42
CA LEU A 91 -7.05 27.12 10.18
C LEU A 91 -8.35 27.57 10.86
N GLY A 92 -8.24 28.43 11.89
CA GLY A 92 -9.39 29.07 12.55
C GLY A 92 -10.33 28.10 13.29
N TYR A 93 -9.86 26.89 13.61
CA TYR A 93 -10.68 25.86 14.26
C TYR A 93 -10.69 26.01 15.78
N LEU A 94 -9.52 26.21 16.39
CA LEU A 94 -9.39 26.44 17.82
C LEU A 94 -9.49 27.93 18.13
N PRO A 95 -10.05 28.31 19.30
CA PRO A 95 -10.14 29.69 19.72
C PRO A 95 -8.78 30.19 20.25
N ASP A 96 -7.73 30.17 19.42
CA ASP A 96 -6.36 30.53 19.83
C ASP A 96 -6.25 32.00 20.29
N LYS A 97 -7.18 32.85 19.86
CA LYS A 97 -7.27 34.24 20.29
C LYS A 97 -7.84 34.39 21.72
N SER A 98 -8.54 33.39 22.24
CA SER A 98 -9.10 33.39 23.59
C SER A 98 -8.01 33.12 24.64
N PRO A 99 -7.83 34.00 25.64
CA PRO A 99 -6.92 33.74 26.74
C PRO A 99 -7.39 32.54 27.59
N GLU A 100 -8.70 32.29 27.69
CA GLU A 100 -9.27 31.14 28.41
C GLU A 100 -8.78 29.82 27.81
N TYR A 101 -8.75 29.71 26.48
CA TYR A 101 -8.22 28.54 25.80
C TYR A 101 -6.72 28.37 26.01
N ARG A 102 -5.94 29.43 25.71
CA ARG A 102 -4.47 29.38 25.75
C ARG A 102 -3.92 29.09 27.14
N LEU A 103 -4.54 29.62 28.19
CA LEU A 103 -4.06 29.43 29.56
C LEU A 103 -4.65 28.19 30.25
N GLY A 104 -5.88 27.81 29.90
CA GLY A 104 -6.62 26.76 30.60
C GLY A 104 -6.61 25.38 29.94
N TYR A 105 -6.53 25.32 28.61
CA TYR A 105 -6.82 24.10 27.85
C TYR A 105 -5.80 23.74 26.76
N SER A 106 -5.04 24.70 26.23
CA SER A 106 -4.08 24.48 25.14
C SER A 106 -3.00 23.46 25.50
N LEU A 107 -2.67 22.56 24.57
CA LEU A 107 -1.53 21.67 24.70
C LEU A 107 -0.22 22.43 24.80
N GLU A 108 -0.09 23.60 24.15
CA GLU A 108 1.10 24.44 24.26
C GLU A 108 1.39 24.85 25.73
N SER A 109 0.34 25.12 26.51
CA SER A 109 0.47 25.36 27.97
C SER A 109 0.91 24.11 28.74
N LEU A 110 0.49 22.92 28.29
CA LEU A 110 0.93 21.65 28.85
C LEU A 110 2.36 21.30 28.44
N ARG A 111 2.86 21.79 27.30
CA ARG A 111 4.28 21.65 26.92
C ARG A 111 5.18 22.46 27.86
N ASP A 112 4.69 23.57 28.40
CA ASP A 112 5.47 24.33 29.39
C ASP A 112 5.66 23.56 30.71
N LEU A 113 4.79 22.57 30.99
CA LEU A 113 4.98 21.64 32.11
C LEU A 113 6.16 20.69 31.92
N GLU A 114 6.71 20.53 30.72
CA GLU A 114 7.95 19.80 30.47
C GLU A 114 9.12 20.36 31.31
N MET A 115 9.13 21.69 31.50
CA MET A 115 10.18 22.38 32.24
C MET A 115 9.95 22.33 33.77
N VAL A 116 8.80 21.82 34.22
CA VAL A 116 8.41 21.80 35.63
C VAL A 116 8.84 20.48 36.27
N SER A 117 9.73 20.54 37.26
CA SER A 117 10.17 19.34 37.99
C SER A 117 9.08 18.85 38.94
N LEU A 118 8.61 17.60 38.74
CA LEU A 118 7.69 16.92 39.66
C LEU A 118 8.47 16.41 40.88
N THR A 119 8.61 17.25 41.91
CA THR A 119 9.47 16.97 43.07
C THR A 119 8.82 16.12 44.16
N THR A 120 7.49 16.14 44.29
CA THR A 120 6.75 15.36 45.30
C THR A 120 6.11 14.10 44.72
N GLU A 121 5.91 13.07 45.54
CA GLU A 121 5.27 11.81 45.13
C GLU A 121 3.80 12.02 44.74
N GLU A 122 3.11 12.96 45.38
CA GLU A 122 1.74 13.36 45.02
C GLU A 122 1.69 14.03 43.65
N SER A 123 2.67 14.87 43.32
CA SER A 123 2.75 15.54 42.03
C SER A 123 3.04 14.55 40.90
N LYS A 124 3.90 13.55 41.15
CA LYS A 124 4.23 12.50 40.17
C LYS A 124 3.07 11.55 39.92
N ASN A 125 2.43 11.05 40.98
CA ASN A 125 1.38 10.02 40.89
C ASN A 125 -0.04 10.61 40.75
N GLY A 126 -0.18 11.94 40.75
CA GLY A 126 -1.45 12.61 40.46
C GLY A 126 -1.92 12.45 39.00
N TYR A 127 -3.13 12.93 38.71
CA TYR A 127 -3.82 12.77 37.43
C TYR A 127 -4.21 14.08 36.74
N PHE A 128 -3.58 15.20 37.14
CA PHE A 128 -3.90 16.53 36.63
C PHE A 128 -3.76 16.62 35.11
N ILE A 129 -2.62 16.18 34.56
CA ILE A 129 -2.36 16.26 33.11
C ILE A 129 -3.39 15.40 32.33
N HIS A 130 -3.71 14.22 32.86
CA HIS A 130 -4.71 13.33 32.26
C HIS A 130 -6.10 13.96 32.25
N GLN A 131 -6.52 14.58 33.36
CA GLN A 131 -7.80 15.26 33.46
C GLN A 131 -7.89 16.46 32.50
N SER A 132 -6.81 17.24 32.37
CA SER A 132 -6.75 18.36 31.44
C SER A 132 -6.91 17.91 29.99
N ILE A 133 -6.15 16.89 29.57
CA ILE A 133 -6.23 16.33 28.20
C ILE A 133 -7.63 15.75 27.92
N ASN A 134 -8.21 14.98 28.84
CA ASN A 134 -9.55 14.43 28.64
C ASN A 134 -10.64 15.51 28.62
N THR A 135 -10.47 16.58 29.41
CA THR A 135 -11.38 17.74 29.36
C THR A 135 -11.29 18.43 28.00
N LEU A 136 -10.08 18.60 27.46
CA LEU A 136 -9.88 19.13 26.11
C LEU A 136 -10.54 18.23 25.05
N PHE A 137 -10.38 16.89 25.16
CA PHE A 137 -11.05 15.95 24.25
C PHE A 137 -12.58 16.07 24.32
N ASP A 138 -13.17 16.20 25.52
CA ASP A 138 -14.61 16.38 25.71
C ASP A 138 -15.09 17.72 25.12
N LEU A 139 -14.37 18.81 25.39
CA LEU A 139 -14.67 20.14 24.84
C LEU A 139 -14.61 20.15 23.32
N LEU A 140 -13.64 19.47 22.72
CA LEU A 140 -13.56 19.31 21.27
C LEU A 140 -14.72 18.48 20.75
N TYR A 141 -14.99 17.31 21.32
CA TYR A 141 -16.02 16.40 20.81
C TYR A 141 -17.45 16.96 20.95
N ASN A 142 -17.74 17.61 22.07
CA ASN A 142 -19.08 18.12 22.39
C ASN A 142 -19.27 19.61 22.12
N GLY A 143 -18.18 20.36 21.90
CA GLY A 143 -18.21 21.80 21.75
C GLY A 143 -18.50 22.54 23.06
N PHE A 144 -18.34 23.86 23.04
CA PHE A 144 -18.64 24.74 24.17
C PHE A 144 -19.19 26.11 23.68
N PRO A 145 -20.24 26.67 24.31
CA PRO A 145 -21.13 26.04 25.28
C PRO A 145 -21.90 24.87 24.65
N ARG A 146 -22.20 23.82 25.44
CA ARG A 146 -22.92 22.64 24.96
C ARG A 146 -24.30 23.06 24.44
N GLN A 147 -24.52 22.96 23.13
CA GLN A 147 -25.85 23.21 22.57
C GLN A 147 -26.76 22.04 22.92
N PRO A 148 -28.00 22.27 23.41
CA PRO A 148 -28.93 21.18 23.66
C PRO A 148 -29.26 20.47 22.34
N GLU A 149 -29.16 19.14 22.33
CA GLU A 149 -29.62 18.29 21.23
C GLU A 149 -31.14 18.48 21.05
N LYS A 150 -31.55 19.42 20.20
CA LYS A 150 -32.92 19.43 19.69
C LYS A 150 -32.98 18.54 18.46
N ALA A 151 -33.78 17.49 18.56
CA ALA A 151 -34.25 16.72 17.41
C ALA A 151 -34.97 17.66 16.45
N GLY A 152 -34.36 17.92 15.29
CA GLY A 152 -34.92 18.77 14.24
C GLY A 152 -34.16 20.08 14.03
N GLY A 153 -33.40 20.11 12.93
CA GLY A 153 -33.06 21.27 12.10
C GLY A 153 -32.92 22.63 12.78
N ASN A 154 -31.68 22.97 13.18
CA ASN A 154 -31.03 24.26 12.94
C ASN A 154 -29.62 24.22 13.56
N LEU A 155 -28.63 23.76 12.77
CA LEU A 155 -27.22 23.89 13.14
C LEU A 155 -26.73 25.27 12.71
N LEU A 156 -26.70 26.17 13.71
CA LEU A 156 -26.20 27.56 13.76
C LEU A 156 -27.14 28.68 13.26
N PRO A 157 -27.36 29.75 14.07
CA PRO A 157 -27.98 30.98 13.59
C PRO A 157 -27.01 31.74 12.68
N GLU A 158 -27.59 32.55 11.78
CA GLU A 158 -26.89 33.60 11.04
C GLU A 158 -25.92 34.37 11.93
N ALA A 159 -24.78 34.75 11.34
CA ALA A 159 -23.79 35.64 11.93
C ALA A 159 -24.37 37.04 12.14
N GLN A 160 -25.24 37.19 13.13
CA GLN A 160 -25.70 38.47 13.65
C GLN A 160 -25.89 38.33 15.16
N VAL A 161 -24.90 38.81 15.92
CA VAL A 161 -25.01 39.66 17.12
C VAL A 161 -23.65 39.63 17.82
N SER A 162 -23.13 40.83 18.05
CA SER A 162 -21.91 41.17 18.77
C SER A 162 -21.78 40.43 20.11
N ASP A 163 -20.85 39.47 20.19
CA ASP A 163 -20.45 38.86 21.46
C ASP A 163 -18.96 38.52 21.39
N HIS A 164 -18.12 39.55 21.37
CA HIS A 164 -16.67 39.44 21.14
C HIS A 164 -15.86 38.83 22.30
N ASN A 165 -16.50 38.38 23.40
CA ASN A 165 -15.81 37.92 24.61
C ASN A 165 -16.25 36.55 25.17
N THR A 166 -17.05 35.76 24.45
CA THR A 166 -17.52 34.46 24.96
C THR A 166 -16.68 33.32 24.40
N PHE A 167 -15.94 32.60 25.25
CA PHE A 167 -15.19 31.39 24.88
C PHE A 167 -16.10 30.37 24.19
N ARG A 168 -15.75 29.96 22.96
CA ARG A 168 -16.52 29.01 22.15
C ARG A 168 -15.60 28.02 21.44
N ILE A 169 -15.98 26.74 21.47
CA ILE A 169 -15.35 25.66 20.70
C ILE A 169 -16.44 24.98 19.87
N ALA A 170 -16.22 24.84 18.57
CA ALA A 170 -17.13 24.10 17.70
C ALA A 170 -17.03 22.59 17.97
N PRO A 171 -18.15 21.85 18.01
CA PRO A 171 -18.11 20.41 18.25
C PRO A 171 -17.43 19.66 17.09
N LEU A 172 -16.59 18.69 17.44
CA LEU A 172 -15.86 17.80 16.56
C LEU A 172 -16.39 16.37 16.65
N LYS A 173 -17.44 16.06 15.88
CA LYS A 173 -18.00 14.71 15.82
C LYS A 173 -17.22 13.79 14.87
N SER A 174 -15.91 13.68 15.10
CA SER A 174 -14.99 12.78 14.39
C SER A 174 -14.82 11.46 15.16
N HIS A 175 -14.63 10.34 14.44
CA HIS A 175 -14.32 9.04 15.06
C HIS A 175 -13.02 9.07 15.86
N LEU A 176 -12.07 9.93 15.51
CA LEU A 176 -10.80 10.05 16.23
C LEU A 176 -11.01 10.43 17.71
N PHE A 177 -11.92 11.36 18.00
CA PHE A 177 -12.20 11.86 19.36
C PHE A 177 -13.35 11.13 20.06
N ASP A 178 -13.97 10.13 19.42
CA ASP A 178 -15.03 9.34 20.05
C ASP A 178 -14.45 8.41 21.13
N LEU A 179 -14.92 8.56 22.37
CA LEU A 179 -14.48 7.74 23.50
C LEU A 179 -14.87 6.26 23.35
N ARG A 180 -15.93 5.95 22.59
CA ARG A 180 -16.35 4.57 22.28
C ARG A 180 -15.29 3.80 21.50
N GLN A 181 -14.37 4.51 20.84
CA GLN A 181 -13.26 3.95 20.08
C GLN A 181 -12.01 3.67 20.94
N THR A 182 -12.03 4.02 22.23
CA THR A 182 -10.96 3.70 23.19
C THR A 182 -11.53 3.11 24.49
N PRO A 183 -12.19 1.93 24.44
CA PRO A 183 -12.86 1.35 25.59
C PRO A 183 -11.91 0.91 26.72
N ILE A 184 -10.68 0.51 26.43
CA ILE A 184 -9.69 0.19 27.46
C ILE A 184 -9.16 1.47 28.12
N LEU A 185 -8.67 2.42 27.31
CA LEU A 185 -8.04 3.65 27.83
C LEU A 185 -9.04 4.59 28.51
N SER A 186 -10.33 4.56 28.13
CA SER A 186 -11.36 5.37 28.79
C SER A 186 -11.62 4.97 30.24
N ARG A 187 -11.17 3.77 30.66
CA ARG A 187 -11.30 3.26 32.03
C ARG A 187 -10.07 3.56 32.89
N VAL A 188 -8.98 4.03 32.27
CA VAL A 188 -7.67 4.19 32.91
C VAL A 188 -7.36 5.65 33.19
N LYS A 189 -6.73 5.93 34.34
CA LYS A 189 -6.12 7.22 34.65
C LYS A 189 -4.60 7.12 34.57
N ILE A 190 -4.00 8.00 33.77
CA ILE A 190 -2.56 7.98 33.48
C ILE A 190 -1.86 8.96 34.43
N ARG A 191 -0.83 8.50 35.15
CA ARG A 191 -0.08 9.33 36.11
C ARG A 191 0.67 10.47 35.44
N ASN A 192 0.82 11.59 36.15
CA ASN A 192 1.45 12.81 35.65
C ASN A 192 2.86 12.59 35.11
N PHE A 193 3.71 11.81 35.79
CA PHE A 193 5.10 11.60 35.33
C PHE A 193 5.17 10.88 33.97
N VAL A 194 4.21 9.97 33.69
CA VAL A 194 4.14 9.27 32.41
C VAL A 194 3.68 10.22 31.31
N LEU A 195 2.61 10.99 31.54
CA LEU A 195 2.14 11.95 30.54
C LEU A 195 3.14 13.09 30.29
N GLN A 196 3.83 13.56 31.32
CA GLN A 196 4.89 14.55 31.16
C GLN A 196 6.00 14.00 30.26
N ARG A 197 6.40 12.74 30.45
CA ARG A 197 7.39 12.08 29.60
C ARG A 197 6.89 11.92 28.15
N ILE A 198 5.62 11.55 27.96
CA ILE A 198 5.01 11.45 26.63
C ILE A 198 5.01 12.82 25.93
N ILE A 199 4.59 13.88 26.63
CA ILE A 199 4.61 15.25 26.11
C ILE A 199 6.04 15.69 25.78
N GLU A 200 7.03 15.38 26.61
CA GLU A 200 8.45 15.67 26.36
C GLU A 200 8.96 14.98 25.09
N LEU A 201 8.63 13.70 24.90
CA LEU A 201 9.00 12.93 23.70
C LEU A 201 8.40 13.54 22.42
N MET A 202 7.17 14.03 22.51
CA MET A 202 6.50 14.69 21.38
C MET A 202 6.94 16.14 21.20
N SER A 203 7.49 16.77 22.25
CA SER A 203 7.82 18.19 22.23
C SER A 203 9.24 18.49 21.81
N LEU A 204 10.18 17.58 22.06
CA LEU A 204 11.61 17.82 21.90
C LEU A 204 12.28 16.79 20.99
N SER A 205 13.18 17.26 20.13
CA SER A 205 14.03 16.42 19.29
C SER A 205 14.95 15.51 20.11
N ARG A 206 15.44 14.44 19.47
CA ARG A 206 16.34 13.47 20.13
C ARG A 206 17.70 14.12 20.45
N PRO A 207 18.36 13.73 21.56
CA PRO A 207 19.70 14.21 21.87
C PRO A 207 20.72 13.70 20.84
N GLN A 208 21.46 14.60 20.19
CA GLN A 208 22.53 14.22 19.26
C GLN A 208 23.82 13.84 20.02
N PRO A 209 24.47 12.70 19.69
CA PRO A 209 25.73 12.31 20.33
C PRO A 209 26.82 13.35 20.06
N GLY A 210 27.52 13.80 21.12
CA GLY A 210 28.72 14.64 21.00
C GLY A 210 28.51 16.17 20.98
N ARG A 211 27.26 16.66 20.90
CA ARG A 211 26.94 18.09 21.13
C ARG A 211 26.26 18.26 22.49
N LYS A 212 26.84 19.06 23.40
CA LYS A 212 26.15 19.61 24.59
C LYS A 212 25.07 20.65 24.19
N SER A 213 24.31 20.39 23.13
CA SER A 213 23.25 21.26 22.66
C SER A 213 21.96 20.93 23.41
N ARG A 214 21.24 21.96 23.85
CA ARG A 214 19.86 21.87 24.34
C ARG A 214 19.01 21.18 23.27
N ARG A 215 18.13 20.26 23.67
CA ARG A 215 17.16 19.61 22.75
C ARG A 215 16.30 20.69 22.10
N GLY A 216 16.08 20.57 20.78
CA GLY A 216 15.29 21.55 20.03
C GLY A 216 13.80 21.25 20.16
N ARG A 217 12.96 22.29 20.29
CA ARG A 217 11.50 22.12 20.30
C ARG A 217 11.03 21.77 18.88
N ILE A 218 10.20 20.74 18.78
CA ILE A 218 9.61 20.30 17.51
C ILE A 218 8.57 21.34 17.08
N SER A 219 8.72 21.85 15.85
CA SER A 219 7.78 22.80 15.23
C SER A 219 6.78 22.05 14.36
N TYR A 220 5.56 21.92 14.86
CA TYR A 220 4.46 21.27 14.15
C TYR A 220 3.90 22.12 12.99
N ALA A 221 4.16 23.44 12.98
CA ALA A 221 3.76 24.32 11.88
C ALA A 221 4.43 23.93 10.55
N GLN A 222 5.71 23.50 10.61
CA GLN A 222 6.51 23.15 9.44
C GLN A 222 6.26 21.72 8.92
N LEU A 223 5.55 20.88 9.69
CA LEU A 223 5.21 19.53 9.25
C LEU A 223 4.03 19.59 8.28
N GLY A 224 4.23 19.09 7.05
CA GLY A 224 3.14 18.88 6.11
C GLY A 224 2.25 17.69 6.51
N ILE A 225 1.02 17.67 6.00
CA ILE A 225 0.05 16.58 6.25
C ILE A 225 0.62 15.23 5.79
N ASN A 226 1.30 15.22 4.64
CA ASN A 226 1.99 14.03 4.13
C ASN A 226 3.07 13.53 5.10
N GLN A 227 3.85 14.43 5.70
CA GLN A 227 4.89 14.07 6.68
C GLN A 227 4.30 13.51 7.97
N LEU A 228 3.18 14.07 8.43
CA LEU A 228 2.46 13.52 9.56
C LEU A 228 1.97 12.09 9.25
N GLY A 229 1.38 11.88 8.06
CA GLY A 229 1.03 10.55 7.54
C GLY A 229 2.21 9.57 7.52
N ALA A 230 3.40 10.03 7.15
CA ALA A 230 4.63 9.23 7.11
C ALA A 230 5.03 8.63 8.47
N VAL A 231 4.95 9.46 9.51
CA VAL A 231 5.31 9.06 10.88
C VAL A 231 4.45 7.90 11.33
N TYR A 232 3.17 7.95 10.97
CA TYR A 232 2.17 6.98 11.34
C TYR A 232 2.19 5.71 10.53
N GLU A 233 2.34 5.85 9.22
CA GLU A 233 2.44 4.73 8.30
C GLU A 233 3.60 3.81 8.68
N ALA A 234 4.71 4.38 9.14
CA ALA A 234 5.82 3.62 9.68
C ALA A 234 5.42 2.77 10.92
N LEU A 235 4.56 3.31 11.79
CA LEU A 235 4.11 2.65 13.03
C LEU A 235 2.99 1.62 12.80
N LEU A 236 2.35 1.59 11.63
CA LEU A 236 1.30 0.60 11.31
C LEU A 236 1.79 -0.85 11.34
N SER A 237 3.09 -1.05 11.10
CA SER A 237 3.74 -2.37 11.10
C SER A 237 4.08 -2.89 12.50
N TYR A 238 3.99 -2.03 13.53
CA TYR A 238 4.35 -2.36 14.91
C TYR A 238 3.16 -2.97 15.64
N GLN A 239 3.45 -3.98 16.45
CA GLN A 239 2.43 -4.66 17.25
C GLN A 239 2.87 -4.73 18.70
N GLY A 240 1.91 -4.51 19.60
CA GLY A 240 2.10 -4.68 21.02
C GLY A 240 1.78 -6.10 21.45
N PHE A 241 2.63 -6.66 22.31
CA PHE A 241 2.39 -7.94 22.97
C PHE A 241 2.83 -7.86 24.43
N PHE A 242 2.30 -8.75 25.27
CA PHE A 242 2.70 -8.85 26.67
C PHE A 242 3.83 -9.88 26.83
N ALA A 243 4.85 -9.53 27.61
CA ALA A 243 5.88 -10.47 28.00
C ALA A 243 5.30 -11.56 28.92
N GLU A 244 5.17 -12.80 28.43
CA GLU A 244 4.63 -13.92 29.22
C GLU A 244 5.60 -14.40 30.31
N THR A 245 6.90 -14.20 30.08
CA THR A 245 8.03 -14.47 30.95
C THR A 245 8.99 -13.27 30.94
N GLU A 246 10.08 -13.35 31.69
CA GLU A 246 11.23 -12.47 31.45
C GLU A 246 11.76 -12.71 30.03
N LEU A 247 12.07 -11.63 29.30
CA LEU A 247 12.55 -11.67 27.91
C LEU A 247 13.81 -10.82 27.73
N TYR A 248 14.74 -11.31 26.91
CA TYR A 248 15.94 -10.60 26.48
C TYR A 248 15.92 -10.37 24.97
N GLU A 249 16.44 -9.23 24.54
CA GLU A 249 16.50 -8.88 23.11
C GLU A 249 17.79 -9.40 22.45
N VAL A 250 17.64 -10.01 21.26
CA VAL A 250 18.74 -10.54 20.45
C VAL A 250 18.71 -9.98 19.03
N LYS A 251 19.87 -9.97 18.38
CA LYS A 251 20.09 -9.45 17.03
C LYS A 251 21.04 -10.34 16.23
N LYS A 252 21.15 -10.08 14.94
CA LYS A 252 22.08 -10.79 14.07
C LYS A 252 23.51 -10.35 14.33
N ALA A 253 24.44 -11.30 14.32
CA ALA A 253 25.86 -11.01 14.50
C ALA A 253 26.38 -10.07 13.40
N GLY A 254 26.86 -8.89 13.80
CA GLY A 254 27.40 -7.87 12.89
C GLY A 254 26.45 -6.70 12.61
N ASP A 255 25.18 -6.80 12.97
CA ASP A 255 24.21 -5.72 12.76
C ASP A 255 24.30 -4.66 13.87
N GLN A 256 24.10 -3.39 13.50
CA GLN A 256 23.93 -2.31 14.48
C GLN A 256 22.52 -2.39 15.07
N HIS A 257 22.40 -2.25 16.39
CA HIS A 257 21.08 -2.30 17.03
C HIS A 257 20.34 -0.98 16.76
N ASN A 258 19.15 -1.11 16.20
CA ASN A 258 18.22 0.00 15.98
C ASN A 258 16.84 -0.46 16.45
N VAL A 259 16.27 0.29 17.37
CA VAL A 259 14.98 0.00 18.01
C VAL A 259 13.77 0.11 17.08
N LEU A 260 13.94 0.60 15.84
CA LEU A 260 12.91 0.59 14.80
C LEU A 260 13.02 -0.62 13.85
N ASP A 261 14.12 -1.37 13.93
CA ASP A 261 14.26 -2.60 13.16
C ASP A 261 13.57 -3.77 13.86
N THR A 262 13.50 -4.90 13.16
CA THR A 262 12.87 -6.11 13.69
C THR A 262 13.56 -6.56 14.97
N ALA A 263 12.78 -6.66 16.05
CA ALA A 263 13.27 -7.12 17.34
C ALA A 263 12.92 -8.60 17.54
N TYR A 264 13.87 -9.34 18.11
CA TYR A 264 13.70 -10.75 18.46
C TYR A 264 13.91 -10.93 19.95
N PHE A 265 13.06 -11.75 20.58
CA PHE A 265 13.04 -11.94 22.02
C PHE A 265 13.25 -13.41 22.37
N VAL A 266 14.01 -13.65 23.44
CA VAL A 266 14.33 -14.99 23.95
C VAL A 266 14.20 -15.04 25.46
N THR A 267 13.96 -16.22 26.01
CA THR A 267 13.92 -16.41 27.47
C THR A 267 15.33 -16.40 28.07
N PRO A 268 15.48 -16.27 29.40
CA PRO A 268 16.79 -16.32 30.06
C PRO A 268 17.53 -17.64 29.78
N GLU A 269 16.82 -18.77 29.73
CA GLU A 269 17.41 -20.09 29.46
C GLU A 269 17.91 -20.19 28.01
N GLU A 270 17.24 -19.53 27.08
CA GLU A 270 17.58 -19.57 25.65
C GLU A 270 18.75 -18.64 25.31
N LEU A 271 18.95 -17.58 26.10
CA LEU A 271 20.02 -16.60 25.90
C LEU A 271 21.42 -17.23 25.89
N GLU A 272 21.60 -18.38 26.55
CA GLU A 272 22.85 -19.17 26.55
C GLU A 272 23.22 -19.66 25.15
N ASN A 273 22.24 -19.86 24.26
CA ASN A 273 22.47 -20.32 22.88
C ASN A 273 22.98 -19.21 21.94
N TYR A 274 23.04 -17.97 22.41
CA TYR A 274 23.41 -16.78 21.65
C TYR A 274 24.76 -16.21 22.12
N GLY A 275 25.64 -15.92 21.16
CA GLY A 275 26.95 -15.34 21.46
C GLY A 275 26.87 -13.84 21.80
N GLU A 276 27.93 -13.29 22.38
CA GLU A 276 28.03 -11.86 22.77
C GLU A 276 27.61 -10.87 21.67
N LYS A 277 27.99 -11.16 20.42
CA LYS A 277 27.69 -10.30 19.25
C LYS A 277 26.23 -10.37 18.80
N GLU A 278 25.48 -11.36 19.28
CA GLU A 278 24.06 -11.57 18.99
C GLU A 278 23.14 -11.01 20.10
N ARG A 279 23.70 -10.53 21.21
CA ARG A 279 22.95 -9.92 22.33
C ARG A 279 22.81 -8.41 22.17
N VAL A 280 21.73 -7.84 22.71
CA VAL A 280 21.49 -6.39 22.71
C VAL A 280 21.76 -5.80 24.08
N TYR A 281 22.51 -4.70 24.11
CA TYR A 281 22.94 -4.00 25.32
C TYR A 281 22.40 -2.57 25.34
N ASN A 282 21.96 -2.13 26.52
CA ASN A 282 21.66 -0.75 26.85
C ASN A 282 22.92 0.12 26.84
N PRO A 283 22.79 1.47 26.78
CA PRO A 283 23.93 2.39 26.85
C PRO A 283 24.78 2.28 28.13
N ASP A 284 24.20 1.76 29.21
CA ASP A 284 24.85 1.51 30.50
C ASP A 284 25.61 0.17 30.56
N GLY A 285 25.59 -0.61 29.48
CA GLY A 285 26.25 -1.92 29.39
C GLY A 285 25.42 -3.08 29.92
N THR A 286 24.19 -2.86 30.40
CA THR A 286 23.27 -3.93 30.81
C THR A 286 22.58 -4.56 29.60
N LEU A 287 22.14 -5.82 29.71
CA LEU A 287 21.33 -6.44 28.67
C LEU A 287 19.94 -5.80 28.61
N VAL A 288 19.41 -5.63 27.39
CA VAL A 288 18.02 -5.18 27.22
C VAL A 288 17.09 -6.29 27.70
N ARG A 289 16.42 -6.04 28.84
CA ARG A 289 15.55 -6.99 29.54
C ARG A 289 14.15 -6.42 29.71
N TYR A 290 13.14 -7.26 29.52
CA TYR A 290 11.74 -6.95 29.77
C TYR A 290 11.17 -7.92 30.80
N ASP A 291 10.57 -7.38 31.87
CA ASP A 291 10.01 -8.19 32.94
C ASP A 291 8.64 -8.78 32.55
N LYS A 292 8.25 -9.88 33.20
CA LYS A 292 6.95 -10.52 32.96
C LYS A 292 5.78 -9.55 33.18
N GLY A 293 4.88 -9.49 32.20
CA GLY A 293 3.70 -8.61 32.19
C GLY A 293 3.94 -7.24 31.56
N THR A 294 5.17 -6.94 31.12
CA THR A 294 5.48 -5.70 30.38
C THR A 294 4.79 -5.72 29.01
N PHE A 295 4.18 -4.60 28.64
CA PHE A 295 3.71 -4.36 27.28
C PHE A 295 4.87 -3.88 26.41
N ILE A 296 5.21 -4.66 25.39
CA ILE A 296 6.30 -4.39 24.46
C ILE A 296 5.69 -4.01 23.12
N TYR A 297 6.06 -2.86 22.56
CA TYR A 297 5.60 -2.38 21.26
C TYR A 297 6.77 -2.34 20.28
N ARG A 298 6.91 -3.38 19.46
CA ARG A 298 8.03 -3.56 18.52
C ARG A 298 7.56 -4.14 17.20
N LEU A 299 8.44 -4.07 16.22
CA LEU A 299 8.26 -4.69 14.93
C LEU A 299 8.67 -6.16 15.05
N ALA A 300 7.69 -7.05 15.12
CA ALA A 300 7.90 -8.50 15.13
C ALA A 300 8.15 -9.02 13.71
N GLY A 301 8.95 -10.08 13.55
CA GLY A 301 9.48 -10.63 12.30
C GLY A 301 8.60 -10.47 11.06
N ARG A 302 7.34 -10.91 11.13
CA ARG A 302 6.37 -10.88 10.02
C ARG A 302 5.73 -9.51 9.71
N GLY A 303 5.73 -8.55 10.65
CA GLY A 303 4.95 -7.30 10.55
C GLY A 303 5.36 -6.35 9.42
N ARG A 304 6.65 -6.29 9.10
CA ARG A 304 7.19 -5.40 8.04
C ARG A 304 7.06 -5.99 6.63
N GLU A 305 7.23 -7.32 6.49
CA GLU A 305 6.98 -8.02 5.22
C GLU A 305 5.49 -8.02 4.84
N GLN A 306 4.58 -7.96 5.82
CA GLN A 306 3.13 -7.97 5.57
C GLN A 306 2.52 -6.59 5.34
N SER A 307 3.07 -5.53 5.92
CA SER A 307 2.53 -4.17 5.78
C SER A 307 2.90 -3.52 4.45
N ALA A 308 4.08 -3.84 3.89
CA ALA A 308 4.54 -3.35 2.59
C ALA A 308 4.43 -1.83 2.36
N SER A 309 4.33 -1.06 3.44
CA SER A 309 3.98 0.36 3.45
C SER A 309 5.26 1.19 3.37
N TYR A 310 5.65 1.57 2.16
CA TYR A 310 6.70 2.56 1.95
C TYR A 310 6.04 3.92 1.85
N TYR A 311 6.26 4.77 2.85
CA TYR A 311 5.86 6.16 2.76
C TYR A 311 6.45 6.77 1.48
N THR A 312 5.58 7.41 0.69
CA THR A 312 5.98 8.01 -0.57
C THR A 312 6.39 9.47 -0.35
N PRO A 313 7.65 9.84 -0.66
CA PRO A 313 8.10 11.22 -0.53
C PRO A 313 7.21 12.19 -1.32
N GLU A 314 6.89 13.32 -0.71
CA GLU A 314 6.02 14.35 -1.27
C GLU A 314 6.45 14.82 -2.67
N VAL A 315 7.76 14.95 -2.91
CA VAL A 315 8.30 15.33 -4.23
C VAL A 315 7.95 14.33 -5.34
N LEU A 316 7.83 13.04 -5.03
CA LEU A 316 7.42 11.99 -5.96
C LEU A 316 5.89 12.00 -6.13
N THR A 317 5.15 12.14 -5.02
CA THR A 317 3.68 12.26 -5.03
C THR A 317 3.23 13.44 -5.89
N ARG A 318 3.79 14.63 -5.66
CA ARG A 318 3.54 15.87 -6.43
C ARG A 318 3.81 15.68 -7.91
N CYS A 319 4.95 15.07 -8.24
CA CYS A 319 5.32 14.79 -9.63
C CYS A 319 4.33 13.82 -10.29
N LEU A 320 4.01 12.70 -9.65
CA LEU A 320 3.09 11.71 -10.21
C LEU A 320 1.70 12.32 -10.47
N VAL A 321 1.12 12.99 -9.47
CA VAL A 321 -0.20 13.63 -9.59
C VAL A 321 -0.19 14.69 -10.68
N LYS A 322 0.84 15.54 -10.75
CA LYS A 322 0.95 16.59 -11.76
C LYS A 322 0.86 16.05 -13.19
N TYR A 323 1.64 15.01 -13.50
CA TYR A 323 1.62 14.43 -14.85
C TYR A 323 0.37 13.58 -15.12
N ALA A 324 -0.23 12.99 -14.08
CA ALA A 324 -1.53 12.34 -14.19
C ALA A 324 -2.65 13.34 -14.53
N LEU A 325 -2.70 14.47 -13.82
CA LEU A 325 -3.66 15.53 -14.05
C LEU A 325 -3.43 16.27 -15.36
N LYS A 326 -2.18 16.39 -15.81
CA LYS A 326 -1.87 16.92 -17.14
C LYS A 326 -2.55 16.11 -18.25
N GLU A 327 -2.55 14.79 -18.14
CA GLU A 327 -3.26 13.90 -19.06
C GLU A 327 -4.78 14.00 -18.87
N LEU A 328 -5.25 13.91 -17.62
CA LEU A 328 -6.68 13.84 -17.30
C LEU A 328 -7.44 15.12 -17.61
N LEU A 329 -6.84 16.28 -17.34
CA LEU A 329 -7.50 17.58 -17.43
C LEU A 329 -7.44 18.20 -18.82
N ALA A 330 -6.86 17.51 -19.80
CA ALA A 330 -6.81 17.96 -21.18
C ALA A 330 -8.22 18.19 -21.73
N GLY A 331 -8.50 19.41 -22.19
CA GLY A 331 -9.79 19.79 -22.79
C GLY A 331 -10.99 19.89 -21.84
N LYS A 332 -10.80 19.77 -20.51
CA LYS A 332 -11.89 19.88 -19.53
C LYS A 332 -12.16 21.31 -19.07
N SER A 333 -13.42 21.65 -18.83
CA SER A 333 -13.86 22.87 -18.13
C SER A 333 -13.61 22.80 -16.62
N ALA A 334 -13.75 23.93 -15.92
CA ALA A 334 -13.71 23.97 -14.46
C ALA A 334 -14.82 23.10 -13.83
N ASP A 335 -16.05 23.17 -14.33
CA ASP A 335 -17.17 22.44 -13.72
C ASP A 335 -17.07 20.92 -13.93
N GLU A 336 -16.39 20.46 -14.97
CA GLU A 336 -16.05 19.04 -15.14
C GLU A 336 -15.05 18.55 -14.09
N ILE A 337 -14.18 19.40 -13.55
CA ILE A 337 -13.25 19.03 -12.47
C ILE A 337 -14.01 18.63 -11.21
N LEU A 338 -15.03 19.40 -10.82
CA LEU A 338 -15.87 19.10 -9.66
C LEU A 338 -16.65 17.78 -9.79
N ARG A 339 -16.69 17.21 -11.00
CA ARG A 339 -17.34 15.92 -11.24
C ARG A 339 -16.37 14.76 -11.26
N LEU A 340 -15.05 14.94 -11.32
CA LEU A 340 -14.10 13.83 -11.48
C LEU A 340 -14.12 12.85 -10.29
N THR A 341 -13.90 11.56 -10.49
CA THR A 341 -13.73 10.60 -9.38
C THR A 341 -12.32 10.06 -9.34
N ILE A 342 -11.73 10.07 -8.14
CA ILE A 342 -10.33 9.74 -7.88
C ILE A 342 -10.29 8.56 -6.92
N CYS A 343 -9.51 7.54 -7.25
CA CYS A 343 -9.37 6.34 -6.44
C CYS A 343 -7.91 6.04 -6.14
N GLU A 344 -7.61 5.74 -4.88
CA GLU A 344 -6.33 5.18 -4.45
C GLU A 344 -6.54 3.75 -3.90
N PRO A 345 -6.14 2.69 -4.62
CA PRO A 345 -6.49 1.30 -4.27
C PRO A 345 -5.58 0.68 -3.20
N ALA A 346 -4.59 1.41 -2.70
CA ALA A 346 -3.73 1.01 -1.58
C ALA A 346 -3.28 2.30 -0.87
N MET A 347 -4.22 2.98 -0.22
CA MET A 347 -4.10 4.40 0.08
C MET A 347 -3.17 4.75 1.24
N GLY A 348 -2.89 3.83 2.16
CA GLY A 348 -2.11 4.14 3.36
C GLY A 348 -2.67 5.37 4.07
N SER A 349 -1.84 6.41 4.19
CA SER A 349 -2.18 7.71 4.80
C SER A 349 -2.88 8.73 3.88
N ALA A 350 -3.31 8.30 2.69
CA ALA A 350 -3.98 9.11 1.65
C ALA A 350 -3.13 10.26 1.09
N ALA A 351 -1.81 10.08 1.01
CA ALA A 351 -0.90 11.11 0.53
C ALA A 351 -1.18 11.52 -0.93
N PHE A 352 -1.49 10.56 -1.81
CA PHE A 352 -1.82 10.89 -3.20
C PHE A 352 -3.21 11.49 -3.36
N LEU A 353 -4.20 11.02 -2.60
CA LEU A 353 -5.53 11.63 -2.59
C LEU A 353 -5.48 13.10 -2.14
N ASN A 354 -4.74 13.40 -1.07
CA ASN A 354 -4.51 14.78 -0.63
C ASN A 354 -3.86 15.65 -1.70
N GLU A 355 -2.81 15.14 -2.34
CA GLU A 355 -2.11 15.87 -3.38
C GLU A 355 -2.99 16.06 -4.63
N ALA A 356 -3.81 15.07 -4.99
CA ALA A 356 -4.79 15.18 -6.06
C ALA A 356 -5.84 16.25 -5.76
N VAL A 357 -6.39 16.27 -4.53
CA VAL A 357 -7.33 17.31 -4.07
C VAL A 357 -6.68 18.70 -4.14
N ASN A 358 -5.43 18.83 -3.71
CA ASN A 358 -4.69 20.10 -3.72
C ASN A 358 -4.55 20.65 -5.15
N GLN A 359 -4.06 19.84 -6.07
CA GLN A 359 -3.82 20.26 -7.45
C GLN A 359 -5.12 20.47 -8.24
N LEU A 360 -6.15 19.63 -8.01
CA LEU A 360 -7.46 19.79 -8.64
C LEU A 360 -8.18 21.05 -8.16
N ALA A 361 -8.08 21.38 -6.86
CA ALA A 361 -8.68 22.59 -6.33
C ALA A 361 -8.03 23.86 -6.92
N ALA A 362 -6.70 23.87 -7.03
CA ALA A 362 -5.98 24.95 -7.70
C ALA A 362 -6.36 25.07 -9.18
N ALA A 363 -6.39 23.94 -9.91
CA ALA A 363 -6.78 23.90 -11.32
C ALA A 363 -8.24 24.35 -11.54
N TYR A 364 -9.14 24.01 -10.62
CA TYR A 364 -10.53 24.45 -10.64
C TYR A 364 -10.62 25.98 -10.54
N LEU A 365 -10.02 26.57 -9.51
CA LEU A 365 -10.07 28.02 -9.30
C LEU A 365 -9.40 28.78 -10.45
N GLU A 366 -8.27 28.30 -10.96
CA GLU A 366 -7.59 28.91 -12.10
C GLU A 366 -8.50 28.93 -13.34
N ARG A 367 -9.14 27.81 -13.67
CA ARG A 367 -10.03 27.71 -14.83
C ARG A 367 -11.32 28.49 -14.62
N LYS A 368 -11.93 28.42 -13.44
CA LYS A 368 -13.21 29.10 -13.17
C LYS A 368 -13.07 30.62 -13.19
N GLN A 369 -11.96 31.17 -12.68
CA GLN A 369 -11.67 32.60 -12.79
C GLN A 369 -11.51 33.04 -14.25
N ARG A 370 -10.86 32.22 -15.09
CA ARG A 370 -10.74 32.48 -16.55
C ARG A 370 -12.08 32.39 -17.27
N GLU A 371 -12.90 31.39 -16.96
CA GLU A 371 -14.22 31.18 -17.58
C GLU A 371 -15.22 32.28 -17.21
N THR A 372 -15.19 32.76 -15.96
CA THR A 372 -16.12 33.78 -15.46
C THR A 372 -15.61 35.21 -15.62
N GLY A 373 -14.32 35.39 -15.92
CA GLY A 373 -13.65 36.70 -15.93
C GLY A 373 -13.57 37.36 -14.54
N THR A 374 -13.94 36.65 -13.46
CA THR A 374 -13.94 37.18 -12.09
C THR A 374 -12.67 36.73 -11.38
N THR A 375 -11.89 37.67 -10.84
CA THR A 375 -10.68 37.37 -10.08
C THR A 375 -10.98 37.35 -8.59
N ILE A 376 -10.52 36.32 -7.88
CA ILE A 376 -10.62 36.21 -6.43
C ILE A 376 -9.54 37.09 -5.82
N SER A 377 -9.88 37.90 -4.81
CA SER A 377 -8.91 38.73 -4.12
C SER A 377 -7.86 37.88 -3.40
N HIS A 378 -6.65 38.41 -3.21
CA HIS A 378 -5.56 37.71 -2.53
C HIS A 378 -5.96 37.20 -1.15
N ASP A 379 -6.72 38.01 -0.39
CA ASP A 379 -7.16 37.67 0.97
C ASP A 379 -8.26 36.58 0.99
N ALA A 380 -9.09 36.50 -0.05
CA ALA A 380 -10.18 35.51 -0.14
C ALA A 380 -9.75 34.19 -0.79
N TYR A 381 -8.66 34.19 -1.56
CA TYR A 381 -8.19 33.01 -2.30
C TYR A 381 -7.92 31.78 -1.40
N PRO A 382 -7.25 31.91 -0.24
CA PRO A 382 -7.03 30.76 0.64
C PRO A 382 -8.34 30.11 1.13
N GLU A 383 -9.34 30.91 1.48
CA GLU A 383 -10.64 30.42 1.96
C GLU A 383 -11.40 29.70 0.83
N GLU A 384 -11.45 30.27 -0.37
CA GLU A 384 -12.08 29.63 -1.53
C GLU A 384 -11.36 28.35 -1.95
N LEU A 385 -10.03 28.32 -1.85
CA LEU A 385 -9.24 27.10 -2.09
C LEU A 385 -9.64 26.00 -1.11
N GLN A 386 -9.80 26.32 0.18
CA GLN A 386 -10.24 25.33 1.18
C GLN A 386 -11.66 24.83 0.94
N LYS A 387 -12.59 25.70 0.52
CA LYS A 387 -13.96 25.29 0.14
C LYS A 387 -13.95 24.29 -1.01
N VAL A 388 -13.16 24.53 -2.05
CA VAL A 388 -13.03 23.60 -3.19
C VAL A 388 -12.39 22.29 -2.74
N ARG A 389 -11.34 22.34 -1.91
CA ARG A 389 -10.70 21.13 -1.38
C ARG A 389 -11.68 20.28 -0.59
N MET A 390 -12.46 20.90 0.30
CA MET A 390 -13.51 20.24 1.07
C MET A 390 -14.56 19.60 0.17
N TYR A 391 -15.02 20.31 -0.86
CA TYR A 391 -15.98 19.77 -1.82
C TYR A 391 -15.42 18.50 -2.50
N LEU A 392 -14.18 18.58 -3.00
CA LEU A 392 -13.53 17.47 -3.69
C LEU A 392 -13.26 16.29 -2.76
N ALA A 393 -12.81 16.52 -1.53
CA ALA A 393 -12.60 15.44 -0.57
C ALA A 393 -13.91 14.71 -0.22
N ASP A 394 -14.97 15.47 0.09
CA ASP A 394 -16.26 14.90 0.53
C ASP A 394 -17.05 14.23 -0.60
N ASN A 395 -16.78 14.54 -1.88
CA ASN A 395 -17.59 14.04 -3.00
C ASN A 395 -16.83 13.22 -4.06
N ASN A 396 -15.52 13.44 -4.22
CA ASN A 396 -14.77 12.99 -5.40
C ASN A 396 -13.69 11.96 -5.09
N VAL A 397 -13.33 11.79 -3.81
CA VAL A 397 -12.22 10.93 -3.37
C VAL A 397 -12.73 9.58 -2.88
N PHE A 398 -12.06 8.52 -3.31
CA PHE A 398 -12.33 7.12 -2.97
C PHE A 398 -11.00 6.42 -2.67
N GLY A 399 -11.03 5.46 -1.77
CA GLY A 399 -9.80 4.80 -1.34
C GLY A 399 -10.06 3.43 -0.75
N VAL A 400 -9.08 2.55 -0.90
CA VAL A 400 -9.10 1.22 -0.30
C VAL A 400 -7.77 0.96 0.38
N ASP A 401 -7.83 0.44 1.59
CA ASP A 401 -6.66 -0.11 2.27
C ASP A 401 -6.98 -1.43 2.95
N LEU A 402 -6.00 -2.34 3.01
CA LEU A 402 -6.15 -3.61 3.71
C LEU A 402 -6.18 -3.40 5.23
N ASN A 403 -5.48 -2.39 5.75
CA ASN A 403 -5.37 -2.12 7.18
C ASN A 403 -6.46 -1.14 7.64
N PRO A 404 -7.36 -1.54 8.57
CA PRO A 404 -8.42 -0.65 9.07
C PRO A 404 -7.88 0.61 9.73
N VAL A 405 -6.70 0.54 10.36
CA VAL A 405 -6.08 1.71 10.96
C VAL A 405 -5.70 2.72 9.88
N ALA A 406 -5.13 2.26 8.75
CA ALA A 406 -4.79 3.14 7.62
C ALA A 406 -6.02 3.86 7.05
N VAL A 407 -7.18 3.19 6.99
CA VAL A 407 -8.45 3.82 6.60
C VAL A 407 -8.81 4.97 7.54
N GLU A 408 -8.74 4.77 8.85
CA GLU A 408 -8.96 5.84 9.84
C GLU A 408 -7.95 6.99 9.67
N LEU A 409 -6.69 6.68 9.30
CA LEU A 409 -5.67 7.70 9.06
C LEU A 409 -5.97 8.54 7.82
N ALA A 410 -6.38 7.87 6.76
CA ALA A 410 -6.78 8.52 5.52
C ALA A 410 -7.92 9.53 5.78
N GLU A 411 -8.94 9.15 6.56
CA GLU A 411 -10.05 10.04 6.93
C GLU A 411 -9.57 11.31 7.64
N VAL A 412 -8.71 11.15 8.67
CA VAL A 412 -8.16 12.28 9.43
C VAL A 412 -7.24 13.14 8.57
N SER A 413 -6.40 12.51 7.74
CA SER A 413 -5.45 13.16 6.83
C SER A 413 -6.18 14.02 5.80
N LEU A 414 -7.22 13.48 5.16
CA LEU A 414 -8.07 14.19 4.22
C LEU A 414 -8.78 15.36 4.91
N TRP A 415 -9.31 15.15 6.11
CA TRP A 415 -9.98 16.22 6.85
C TRP A 415 -9.03 17.36 7.25
N LEU A 416 -7.82 17.05 7.72
CA LEU A 416 -6.80 18.06 8.02
C LEU A 416 -6.43 18.90 6.80
N ASN A 417 -6.53 18.33 5.60
CA ASN A 417 -6.21 19.03 4.36
C ASN A 417 -7.31 20.00 3.90
N THR A 418 -8.53 19.83 4.39
CA THR A 418 -9.71 20.58 3.94
C THR A 418 -10.34 21.49 5.00
N ILE A 419 -9.79 21.52 6.21
CA ILE A 419 -10.37 22.26 7.33
C ILE A 419 -10.33 23.78 7.12
N TYR A 420 -11.45 24.45 7.40
CA TYR A 420 -11.58 25.91 7.43
C TYR A 420 -12.72 26.35 8.37
N ALA A 421 -12.78 27.64 8.69
CA ALA A 421 -13.81 28.19 9.58
C ALA A 421 -15.24 27.98 9.03
N GLY A 422 -16.11 27.33 9.80
CA GLY A 422 -17.50 27.03 9.42
C GLY A 422 -17.72 25.77 8.58
N ALA A 423 -16.64 25.03 8.28
CA ALA A 423 -16.70 23.72 7.64
C ALA A 423 -17.38 22.67 8.54
N PHE A 424 -17.89 21.62 7.92
CA PHE A 424 -18.31 20.39 8.62
C PHE A 424 -17.21 19.33 8.51
N VAL A 425 -17.35 18.22 9.25
CA VAL A 425 -16.44 17.07 9.14
C VAL A 425 -16.87 16.22 7.94
N PRO A 426 -16.02 16.00 6.92
CA PRO A 426 -16.37 15.20 5.76
C PRO A 426 -16.68 13.77 6.20
N TRP A 427 -17.63 13.11 5.52
CA TRP A 427 -18.05 11.75 5.88
C TRP A 427 -17.67 10.76 4.77
N PHE A 428 -16.78 9.83 5.11
CA PHE A 428 -16.13 8.95 4.13
C PHE A 428 -16.70 7.53 4.07
N GLY A 429 -17.79 7.23 4.79
CA GLY A 429 -18.28 5.85 4.97
C GLY A 429 -18.64 5.11 3.68
N GLY A 430 -19.00 5.83 2.62
CA GLY A 430 -19.24 5.26 1.27
C GLY A 430 -18.06 5.36 0.29
N GLN A 431 -16.95 5.96 0.72
CA GLN A 431 -15.82 6.34 -0.14
C GLN A 431 -14.54 5.59 0.20
N LEU A 432 -14.24 5.46 1.49
CA LEU A 432 -13.06 4.79 2.00
C LEU A 432 -13.44 3.41 2.55
N VAL A 433 -12.81 2.36 2.02
CA VAL A 433 -13.18 0.98 2.31
C VAL A 433 -11.99 0.20 2.85
N CYS A 434 -12.21 -0.56 3.93
CA CYS A 434 -11.23 -1.51 4.43
C CYS A 434 -11.36 -2.84 3.66
N GLY A 435 -10.40 -3.15 2.79
CA GLY A 435 -10.50 -4.29 1.89
C GLY A 435 -9.21 -4.63 1.13
N ASN A 436 -9.15 -5.85 0.61
CA ASN A 436 -8.08 -6.35 -0.24
C ASN A 436 -8.38 -6.03 -1.71
N SER A 437 -7.80 -4.94 -2.20
CA SER A 437 -8.00 -4.43 -3.57
C SER A 437 -7.71 -5.42 -4.70
N LEU A 438 -6.92 -6.47 -4.44
CA LEU A 438 -6.52 -7.46 -5.45
C LEU A 438 -7.33 -8.76 -5.41
N ILE A 439 -8.10 -9.00 -4.35
CA ILE A 439 -8.81 -10.27 -4.13
C ILE A 439 -10.30 -10.00 -3.94
N GLY A 440 -11.06 -10.38 -4.95
CA GLY A 440 -12.51 -10.29 -4.95
C GLY A 440 -13.12 -10.78 -6.26
N ALA A 441 -14.38 -11.20 -6.18
CA ALA A 441 -15.20 -11.45 -7.35
C ALA A 441 -15.57 -10.16 -8.12
N ARG A 442 -15.81 -10.34 -9.42
CA ARG A 442 -16.09 -9.28 -10.42
C ARG A 442 -17.38 -9.55 -11.21
N ARG A 443 -17.95 -8.57 -11.92
CA ARG A 443 -19.07 -8.79 -12.85
C ARG A 443 -18.58 -9.39 -14.16
N GLN A 444 -18.14 -10.64 -14.11
CA GLN A 444 -17.69 -11.39 -15.28
C GLN A 444 -18.51 -12.67 -15.44
N VAL A 445 -18.68 -13.11 -16.68
CA VAL A 445 -19.55 -14.24 -17.01
C VAL A 445 -18.87 -15.22 -17.96
N PHE A 446 -19.31 -16.46 -17.89
CA PHE A 446 -19.00 -17.48 -18.88
C PHE A 446 -20.24 -17.82 -19.71
N PRO A 447 -20.08 -18.18 -20.98
CA PRO A 447 -21.17 -18.77 -21.76
C PRO A 447 -21.63 -20.08 -21.12
N ALA A 448 -22.95 -20.26 -20.92
CA ALA A 448 -23.51 -21.47 -20.31
C ALA A 448 -23.17 -22.74 -21.11
N ALA A 449 -22.98 -22.61 -22.43
CA ALA A 449 -22.52 -23.69 -23.30
C ALA A 449 -21.15 -24.27 -22.91
N SER A 450 -20.26 -23.44 -22.33
CA SER A 450 -18.91 -23.88 -21.89
C SER A 450 -18.91 -24.70 -20.60
N LEU A 451 -20.08 -24.83 -19.93
CA LEU A 451 -20.23 -25.57 -18.67
C LEU A 451 -20.38 -27.08 -18.86
N LYS A 452 -20.64 -27.52 -20.09
CA LYS A 452 -20.73 -28.94 -20.47
C LYS A 452 -19.83 -29.21 -21.68
N LYS A 453 -19.33 -30.44 -21.79
CA LYS A 453 -18.61 -30.86 -23.00
C LYS A 453 -19.61 -31.35 -24.05
N ALA A 454 -19.64 -30.72 -25.23
CA ALA A 454 -20.34 -31.28 -26.39
C ALA A 454 -19.44 -32.29 -27.11
N GLN A 455 -18.14 -31.98 -27.24
CA GLN A 455 -17.10 -32.88 -27.74
C GLN A 455 -15.93 -32.98 -26.74
N ARG A 456 -15.09 -34.01 -26.87
CA ARG A 456 -13.96 -34.26 -25.95
C ARG A 456 -12.92 -33.15 -25.96
N SER A 457 -12.74 -32.50 -27.12
CA SER A 457 -11.79 -31.40 -27.38
C SER A 457 -12.28 -30.02 -27.00
N ASP A 458 -13.57 -29.85 -26.67
CA ASP A 458 -14.12 -28.53 -26.37
C ASP A 458 -13.54 -27.98 -25.06
N PRO A 459 -13.14 -26.69 -25.04
CA PRO A 459 -12.66 -26.06 -23.81
C PRO A 459 -13.81 -25.93 -22.81
N LEU A 460 -13.54 -26.24 -21.55
CA LEU A 460 -14.46 -25.93 -20.45
C LEU A 460 -14.24 -24.50 -19.97
N TRP A 461 -15.18 -23.96 -19.19
CA TRP A 461 -15.01 -22.64 -18.54
C TRP A 461 -13.67 -22.51 -17.79
N LEU A 462 -13.14 -23.62 -17.26
CA LEU A 462 -11.83 -23.68 -16.59
C LEU A 462 -10.65 -23.25 -17.48
N ASP A 463 -10.77 -23.43 -18.80
CA ASP A 463 -9.76 -23.10 -19.80
C ASP A 463 -9.96 -21.72 -20.44
N LEU A 464 -11.07 -21.06 -20.11
CA LEU A 464 -11.50 -19.78 -20.67
C LEU A 464 -11.20 -18.62 -19.72
N VAL A 465 -11.26 -17.40 -20.24
CA VAL A 465 -11.21 -16.17 -19.44
C VAL A 465 -12.64 -15.62 -19.40
N PRO A 466 -13.20 -15.29 -18.23
CA PRO A 466 -14.57 -14.80 -18.14
C PRO A 466 -14.68 -13.40 -18.75
N GLU A 467 -15.77 -13.16 -19.46
CA GLU A 467 -16.04 -11.89 -20.15
C GLU A 467 -16.66 -10.89 -19.18
N ARG A 468 -16.18 -9.64 -19.18
CA ARG A 468 -16.71 -8.60 -18.30
C ARG A 468 -18.05 -8.08 -18.84
N VAL A 469 -19.05 -8.00 -17.97
CA VAL A 469 -20.31 -7.29 -18.22
C VAL A 469 -20.14 -5.88 -17.71
N LEU A 470 -20.18 -4.87 -18.58
CA LEU A 470 -19.99 -3.49 -18.16
C LEU A 470 -21.10 -3.08 -17.17
N PRO A 471 -20.77 -2.33 -16.11
CA PRO A 471 -21.76 -1.79 -15.20
C PRO A 471 -22.80 -0.93 -15.94
N GLY A 472 -24.08 -1.20 -15.70
CA GLY A 472 -25.21 -0.57 -16.40
C GLY A 472 -25.69 -1.31 -17.64
N GLU A 473 -24.90 -2.24 -18.19
CA GLU A 473 -25.34 -3.10 -19.30
C GLU A 473 -26.10 -4.33 -18.81
N LYS A 474 -27.04 -4.80 -19.63
CA LYS A 474 -27.74 -6.06 -19.38
C LYS A 474 -26.80 -7.22 -19.71
N ARG A 475 -26.71 -8.17 -18.79
CA ARG A 475 -25.95 -9.41 -18.99
C ARG A 475 -26.42 -10.15 -20.26
N PRO A 476 -25.51 -10.65 -21.11
CA PRO A 476 -25.88 -11.43 -22.29
C PRO A 476 -26.70 -12.68 -21.92
N ALA A 477 -27.64 -13.06 -22.77
CA ALA A 477 -28.46 -14.26 -22.56
C ALA A 477 -27.61 -15.54 -22.54
N ALA A 478 -28.05 -16.57 -21.82
CA ALA A 478 -27.36 -17.85 -21.67
C ALA A 478 -25.90 -17.74 -21.17
N THR A 479 -25.67 -16.87 -20.19
CA THR A 479 -24.39 -16.73 -19.49
C THR A 479 -24.56 -16.96 -17.99
N VAL A 480 -23.47 -17.26 -17.29
CA VAL A 480 -23.45 -17.49 -15.84
C VAL A 480 -22.30 -16.69 -15.22
N TYR A 481 -22.55 -16.03 -14.08
CA TYR A 481 -21.52 -15.30 -13.35
C TYR A 481 -20.39 -16.23 -12.86
N HIS A 482 -19.14 -15.81 -13.02
CA HIS A 482 -17.96 -16.62 -12.67
C HIS A 482 -17.92 -17.02 -11.19
N PHE A 483 -18.42 -16.16 -10.30
CA PHE A 483 -18.44 -16.44 -8.86
C PHE A 483 -19.50 -17.47 -8.44
N LEU A 484 -20.40 -17.87 -9.35
CA LEU A 484 -21.29 -19.00 -9.14
C LEU A 484 -20.64 -20.34 -9.55
N LEU A 485 -19.42 -20.29 -10.10
CA LEU A 485 -18.72 -21.43 -10.66
C LEU A 485 -17.40 -21.72 -9.91
N PRO A 486 -16.97 -22.99 -9.87
CA PRO A 486 -15.72 -23.38 -9.25
C PRO A 486 -14.51 -23.11 -10.15
N ASP A 487 -13.33 -22.98 -9.54
CA ASP A 487 -12.04 -22.87 -10.22
C ASP A 487 -11.08 -23.99 -9.80
N ALA A 488 -10.24 -24.45 -10.74
CA ALA A 488 -9.30 -25.55 -10.54
C ALA A 488 -8.12 -25.21 -9.60
N ALA A 489 -7.91 -23.92 -9.29
CA ALA A 489 -6.87 -23.42 -8.38
C ALA A 489 -7.40 -23.10 -6.96
N MET A 490 -8.69 -23.30 -6.68
CA MET A 490 -9.26 -23.14 -5.34
C MET A 490 -8.65 -24.13 -4.34
N ALA A 491 -8.22 -23.64 -3.17
CA ALA A 491 -7.59 -24.43 -2.10
C ALA A 491 -6.47 -25.37 -2.60
N ASP A 492 -5.68 -24.94 -3.59
CA ASP A 492 -4.63 -25.77 -4.18
C ASP A 492 -3.30 -25.70 -3.41
N TYR A 493 -3.19 -26.53 -2.38
CA TYR A 493 -2.04 -26.60 -1.49
C TYR A 493 -1.03 -27.68 -1.93
N ARG A 494 0.16 -27.26 -2.40
CA ARG A 494 1.16 -28.13 -3.02
C ARG A 494 2.49 -28.29 -2.25
N ASP A 495 2.68 -27.56 -1.15
CA ASP A 495 3.92 -27.63 -0.38
C ASP A 495 4.20 -29.03 0.17
N ARG A 496 5.47 -29.45 0.09
CA ARG A 496 5.88 -30.81 0.47
C ARG A 496 5.86 -31.03 1.97
N VAL A 497 6.23 -30.02 2.76
CA VAL A 497 6.27 -30.09 4.22
C VAL A 497 4.85 -30.15 4.77
N VAL A 498 3.97 -29.25 4.31
CA VAL A 498 2.56 -29.22 4.70
C VAL A 498 1.85 -30.52 4.34
N LYS A 499 2.12 -31.07 3.14
CA LYS A 499 1.59 -32.38 2.74
C LYS A 499 2.05 -33.52 3.65
N GLY A 500 3.26 -33.41 4.21
CA GLY A 500 3.75 -34.35 5.23
C GLY A 500 3.05 -34.21 6.59
N LEU A 501 2.73 -32.97 7.00
CA LEU A 501 2.08 -32.68 8.29
C LEU A 501 0.58 -33.02 8.33
N VAL A 502 -0.14 -32.84 7.22
CA VAL A 502 -1.60 -33.05 7.11
C VAL A 502 -1.99 -33.78 5.80
N PRO A 503 -1.50 -35.02 5.57
CA PRO A 503 -1.69 -35.72 4.30
C PRO A 503 -3.15 -36.01 3.96
N GLU A 504 -3.96 -36.37 4.96
CA GLU A 504 -5.38 -36.72 4.77
C GLU A 504 -6.23 -35.50 4.37
N ALA A 505 -5.98 -34.33 4.98
CA ALA A 505 -6.66 -33.10 4.60
C ALA A 505 -6.35 -32.69 3.16
N VAL A 506 -5.07 -32.73 2.76
CA VAL A 506 -4.65 -32.42 1.38
C VAL A 506 -5.28 -33.38 0.37
N LYS A 507 -5.35 -34.69 0.68
CA LYS A 507 -6.03 -35.69 -0.16
C LYS A 507 -7.51 -35.38 -0.31
N LYS A 508 -8.21 -35.09 0.79
CA LYS A 508 -9.63 -34.73 0.80
C LYS A 508 -9.91 -33.49 -0.05
N ILE A 509 -9.15 -32.40 0.13
CA ILE A 509 -9.31 -31.17 -0.69
C ILE A 509 -9.07 -31.45 -2.18
N THR A 510 -8.04 -32.24 -2.51
CA THR A 510 -7.75 -32.61 -3.90
C THR A 510 -8.90 -33.41 -4.52
N ALA A 511 -9.48 -34.36 -3.77
CA ALA A 511 -10.63 -35.14 -4.21
C ALA A 511 -11.88 -34.26 -4.36
N TRP A 512 -12.16 -33.39 -3.38
CA TRP A 512 -13.24 -32.41 -3.42
C TRP A 512 -13.13 -31.53 -4.67
N ARG A 513 -11.97 -30.91 -4.92
CA ARG A 513 -11.77 -30.02 -6.07
C ARG A 513 -12.03 -30.72 -7.40
N ARG A 514 -11.56 -31.97 -7.54
CA ARG A 514 -11.79 -32.78 -8.73
C ARG A 514 -13.28 -33.06 -8.97
N GLU A 515 -14.04 -33.35 -7.91
CA GLU A 515 -15.49 -33.56 -7.99
C GLU A 515 -16.22 -32.24 -8.27
N PHE A 516 -15.87 -31.20 -7.53
CA PHE A 516 -16.46 -29.88 -7.57
C PHE A 516 -16.27 -29.20 -8.93
N CYS A 517 -15.19 -29.51 -9.67
CA CYS A 517 -14.90 -28.98 -11.00
C CYS A 517 -15.36 -29.85 -12.19
N ARG A 518 -16.15 -30.93 -11.98
CA ARG A 518 -16.71 -31.73 -13.08
C ARG A 518 -17.63 -30.91 -14.00
N PRO A 519 -17.80 -31.25 -15.28
CA PRO A 519 -18.81 -30.62 -16.13
C PRO A 519 -20.21 -30.61 -15.48
N PHE A 520 -20.98 -29.56 -15.74
CA PHE A 520 -22.33 -29.38 -15.20
C PHE A 520 -23.38 -30.13 -16.04
N THR A 521 -24.44 -30.58 -15.37
CA THR A 521 -25.63 -31.14 -16.00
C THR A 521 -26.56 -30.05 -16.52
N ALA A 522 -27.48 -30.38 -17.43
CA ALA A 522 -28.43 -29.41 -17.97
C ALA A 522 -29.33 -28.78 -16.88
N ALA A 523 -29.70 -29.55 -15.85
CA ALA A 523 -30.50 -29.05 -14.72
C ALA A 523 -29.73 -28.03 -13.87
N GLU A 524 -28.46 -28.33 -13.55
CA GLU A 524 -27.59 -27.39 -12.82
C GLU A 524 -27.34 -26.11 -13.62
N ILE A 525 -27.14 -26.21 -14.94
CA ILE A 525 -26.98 -25.03 -15.81
C ILE A 525 -28.24 -24.17 -15.75
N GLY A 526 -29.43 -24.77 -15.85
CA GLY A 526 -30.69 -24.02 -15.72
C GLY A 526 -30.87 -23.36 -14.34
N GLN A 527 -30.40 -23.99 -13.26
CA GLN A 527 -30.37 -23.37 -11.93
C GLN A 527 -29.39 -22.19 -11.87
N LEU A 528 -28.18 -22.34 -12.42
CA LEU A 528 -27.17 -21.29 -12.45
C LEU A 528 -27.62 -20.06 -13.27
N GLU A 529 -28.37 -20.27 -14.34
CA GLU A 529 -28.98 -19.18 -15.12
C GLU A 529 -30.04 -18.41 -14.31
N LYS A 530 -30.87 -19.13 -13.53
CA LYS A 530 -31.84 -18.52 -12.60
C LYS A 530 -31.14 -17.73 -11.49
N LEU A 531 -30.13 -18.32 -10.85
CA LEU A 531 -29.31 -17.63 -9.84
C LEU A 531 -28.65 -16.38 -10.41
N SER A 532 -28.16 -16.45 -11.65
CA SER A 532 -27.58 -15.28 -12.33
C SER A 532 -28.61 -14.17 -12.57
N ALA A 533 -29.87 -14.51 -12.85
CA ALA A 533 -30.96 -13.53 -12.94
C ALA A 533 -31.32 -12.92 -11.58
N ALA A 534 -31.32 -13.71 -10.50
CA ALA A 534 -31.51 -13.21 -9.14
C ALA A 534 -30.40 -12.22 -8.73
N VAL A 535 -29.14 -12.54 -9.06
CA VAL A 535 -27.99 -11.63 -8.90
C VAL A 535 -28.24 -10.31 -9.63
N ASP A 536 -28.68 -10.34 -10.90
CA ASP A 536 -28.94 -9.13 -11.69
C ASP A 536 -29.98 -8.21 -11.03
N ASN A 537 -31.05 -8.79 -10.45
CA ASN A 537 -32.10 -8.03 -9.79
C ASN A 537 -31.63 -7.44 -8.45
N LEU A 538 -30.96 -8.23 -7.60
CA LEU A 538 -30.38 -7.75 -6.34
C LEU A 538 -29.36 -6.63 -6.59
N TRP A 539 -28.53 -6.75 -7.64
CA TRP A 539 -27.54 -5.73 -7.95
C TRP A 539 -28.18 -4.42 -8.40
N ARG A 540 -29.26 -4.48 -9.19
CA ARG A 540 -30.04 -3.31 -9.60
C ARG A 540 -30.61 -2.58 -8.38
N ARG A 541 -31.22 -3.34 -7.45
CA ARG A 541 -31.77 -2.77 -6.22
C ARG A 541 -30.68 -2.20 -5.31
N HIS A 542 -29.51 -2.83 -5.25
CA HIS A 542 -28.34 -2.32 -4.53
C HIS A 542 -27.86 -0.96 -5.07
N VAL A 543 -27.82 -0.80 -6.41
CA VAL A 543 -27.46 0.48 -7.04
C VAL A 543 -28.45 1.59 -6.68
N GLU A 544 -29.75 1.29 -6.66
CA GLU A 544 -30.79 2.24 -6.25
C GLU A 544 -30.66 2.60 -4.76
N MET A 545 -30.48 1.61 -3.90
CA MET A 545 -30.30 1.82 -2.46
C MET A 545 -29.07 2.67 -2.15
N GLN A 546 -27.93 2.42 -2.79
CA GLN A 546 -26.75 3.28 -2.64
C GLN A 546 -27.02 4.72 -3.08
N ARG A 547 -27.77 4.92 -4.18
CA ARG A 547 -28.17 6.26 -4.63
C ARG A 547 -29.03 6.99 -3.60
N GLU A 548 -30.02 6.29 -3.02
CA GLU A 548 -30.89 6.84 -1.98
C GLU A 548 -30.11 7.24 -0.72
N ILE A 549 -29.15 6.39 -0.29
CA ILE A 549 -28.26 6.68 0.84
C ILE A 549 -27.39 7.90 0.54
N GLU A 550 -26.69 7.92 -0.60
CA GLU A 550 -25.82 9.05 -1.00
C GLU A 550 -26.58 10.38 -1.02
N GLN A 551 -27.82 10.41 -1.52
CA GLN A 551 -28.64 11.63 -1.52
C GLN A 551 -28.98 12.15 -0.12
N ARG A 552 -29.04 11.26 0.88
CA ARG A 552 -29.36 11.60 2.28
C ARG A 552 -28.12 11.87 3.12
N THR A 553 -26.94 11.45 2.69
CA THR A 553 -25.67 11.61 3.40
C THR A 553 -24.74 12.66 2.79
N THR A 554 -25.01 13.12 1.57
CA THR A 554 -24.25 14.20 0.92
C THR A 554 -24.75 15.57 1.37
N ASP A 555 -23.88 16.36 1.98
CA ASP A 555 -24.23 17.72 2.42
C ASP A 555 -23.92 18.75 1.32
N PHE A 556 -24.75 19.79 1.21
CA PHE A 556 -24.51 20.87 0.25
C PHE A 556 -23.34 21.76 0.70
N LEU A 557 -22.39 22.00 -0.22
CA LEU A 557 -21.30 22.94 -0.03
C LEU A 557 -21.20 23.92 -1.20
N ALA A 558 -21.24 25.22 -0.90
CA ALA A 558 -21.10 26.28 -1.88
C ALA A 558 -19.62 26.47 -2.29
N VAL A 559 -19.37 26.44 -3.59
CA VAL A 559 -18.03 26.61 -4.19
C VAL A 559 -18.04 27.81 -5.14
N PHE A 560 -16.91 28.52 -5.24
CA PHE A 560 -16.74 29.67 -6.14
C PHE A 560 -17.31 29.43 -7.54
N GLY A 561 -18.16 30.33 -8.03
CA GLY A 561 -18.74 30.24 -9.37
C GLY A 561 -19.83 29.19 -9.56
N GLN A 562 -20.28 28.48 -8.50
CA GLN A 562 -21.47 27.64 -8.51
C GLN A 562 -22.72 28.40 -8.03
N PRO A 563 -23.92 28.08 -8.55
CA PRO A 563 -25.16 28.66 -8.05
C PRO A 563 -25.42 28.24 -6.60
N ARG A 564 -25.86 29.19 -5.77
CA ARG A 564 -26.29 28.93 -4.39
C ARG A 564 -27.81 28.75 -4.36
N PRO A 565 -28.34 27.64 -3.80
CA PRO A 565 -29.77 27.49 -3.60
C PRO A 565 -30.26 28.51 -2.56
N ASN A 566 -31.47 29.05 -2.76
CA ASN A 566 -32.07 30.02 -1.85
C ASN A 566 -32.28 29.46 -0.43
N ASN A 567 -32.62 28.17 -0.32
CA ASN A 567 -32.72 27.43 0.93
C ASN A 567 -31.85 26.16 0.84
N PRO A 568 -30.62 26.17 1.35
CA PRO A 568 -29.79 24.97 1.37
C PRO A 568 -30.42 23.90 2.30
N PRO A 569 -30.34 22.61 1.95
CA PRO A 569 -30.81 21.54 2.83
C PRO A 569 -30.04 21.57 4.17
N PRO A 570 -30.69 21.17 5.28
CA PRO A 570 -30.03 21.12 6.57
C PRO A 570 -28.87 20.11 6.55
N ARG A 571 -27.75 20.48 7.17
CA ARG A 571 -26.59 19.59 7.31
C ARG A 571 -26.94 18.39 8.17
N THR A 572 -26.41 17.24 7.82
CA THR A 572 -26.60 15.99 8.55
C THR A 572 -25.39 15.70 9.45
N SER A 573 -25.62 15.10 10.63
CA SER A 573 -24.52 14.73 11.53
C SER A 573 -23.83 13.44 11.07
N THR A 574 -22.54 13.31 11.36
CA THR A 574 -21.76 12.09 11.08
C THR A 574 -22.40 10.85 11.72
N GLU A 575 -22.90 10.96 12.95
CA GLU A 575 -23.61 9.88 13.63
C GLU A 575 -24.90 9.46 12.93
N PHE A 576 -25.65 10.41 12.37
CA PHE A 576 -26.85 10.09 11.59
C PHE A 576 -26.49 9.37 10.29
N LYS A 577 -25.46 9.83 9.57
CA LYS A 577 -24.93 9.16 8.37
C LYS A 577 -24.43 7.75 8.68
N ASP A 578 -23.69 7.58 9.76
CA ASP A 578 -23.20 6.26 10.22
C ASP A 578 -24.36 5.32 10.56
N LYS A 579 -25.43 5.83 11.17
CA LYS A 579 -26.62 5.04 11.49
C LYS A 579 -27.32 4.55 10.22
N ILE A 580 -27.53 5.43 9.23
CA ILE A 580 -28.09 5.06 7.92
C ILE A 580 -27.25 3.97 7.29
N PHE A 581 -25.93 4.18 7.19
CA PHE A 581 -25.02 3.21 6.56
C PHE A 581 -25.03 1.86 7.29
N ARG A 582 -24.99 1.88 8.62
CA ARG A 582 -24.97 0.69 9.47
C ARG A 582 -26.27 -0.14 9.37
N GLN A 583 -27.42 0.51 9.37
CA GLN A 583 -28.71 -0.18 9.39
C GLN A 583 -29.23 -0.51 7.98
N GLU A 584 -29.09 0.39 7.01
CA GLU A 584 -29.66 0.21 5.67
C GLU A 584 -28.73 -0.58 4.74
N LEU A 585 -27.46 -0.17 4.63
CA LEU A 585 -26.49 -0.86 3.75
C LEU A 585 -25.95 -2.12 4.42
N LEU A 586 -25.41 -1.96 5.63
CA LEU A 586 -24.79 -3.04 6.38
C LEU A 586 -25.79 -3.84 7.20
N SER A 587 -27.10 -3.60 7.19
CA SER A 587 -28.12 -4.41 7.90
C SER A 587 -27.78 -4.83 9.32
N ARG A 588 -26.96 -4.08 10.06
CA ARG A 588 -26.63 -4.41 11.45
C ARG A 588 -27.81 -3.97 12.31
N GLU A 589 -28.16 -4.80 13.30
CA GLU A 589 -29.30 -4.59 14.19
C GLU A 589 -30.68 -4.72 13.50
N VAL A 590 -30.72 -5.22 12.26
CA VAL A 590 -31.93 -5.40 11.45
C VAL A 590 -32.09 -6.88 11.08
N ARG A 591 -33.32 -7.42 11.12
CA ARG A 591 -33.57 -8.85 10.84
C ARG A 591 -33.47 -9.20 9.35
N ASN A 592 -33.91 -8.32 8.44
CA ASN A 592 -33.80 -8.55 7.00
C ASN A 592 -32.49 -8.00 6.43
N SER A 593 -31.82 -8.80 5.60
CA SER A 593 -30.53 -8.44 5.00
C SER A 593 -30.73 -7.62 3.73
N SER A 594 -29.94 -6.57 3.57
CA SER A 594 -29.92 -5.74 2.38
C SER A 594 -29.47 -6.54 1.14
N PRO A 595 -29.81 -6.08 -0.08
CA PRO A 595 -29.26 -6.65 -1.30
C PRO A 595 -27.72 -6.67 -1.30
N TYR A 596 -27.09 -5.64 -0.73
CA TYR A 596 -25.64 -5.59 -0.52
C TYR A 596 -25.14 -6.79 0.29
N ARG A 597 -25.66 -7.00 1.49
CA ARG A 597 -25.25 -8.09 2.41
C ARG A 597 -25.40 -9.47 1.76
N ARG A 598 -26.50 -9.69 1.05
CA ARG A 598 -26.79 -10.95 0.35
C ARG A 598 -25.77 -11.21 -0.76
N LEU A 599 -25.54 -10.23 -1.62
CA LEU A 599 -24.54 -10.33 -2.69
C LEU A 599 -23.13 -10.44 -2.11
N LYS A 600 -22.80 -9.66 -1.08
CA LYS A 600 -21.50 -9.67 -0.40
C LYS A 600 -21.17 -11.06 0.11
N LEU A 601 -22.09 -11.72 0.81
CA LEU A 601 -21.86 -13.08 1.30
C LEU A 601 -21.68 -14.09 0.16
N VAL A 602 -22.43 -14.00 -0.94
CA VAL A 602 -22.25 -14.88 -2.10
C VAL A 602 -20.86 -14.73 -2.71
N LEU A 603 -20.41 -13.49 -2.89
CA LEU A 603 -19.10 -13.19 -3.46
C LEU A 603 -17.96 -13.56 -2.50
N ASP A 604 -18.16 -13.33 -1.20
CA ASP A 604 -17.26 -13.75 -0.13
C ASP A 604 -17.15 -15.26 -0.03
N TYR A 605 -18.25 -15.99 -0.23
CA TYR A 605 -18.24 -17.44 -0.26
C TYR A 605 -17.36 -17.97 -1.39
N TRP A 606 -17.52 -17.43 -2.60
CA TRP A 606 -16.65 -17.79 -3.72
C TRP A 606 -15.17 -17.50 -3.41
N CYS A 607 -14.84 -16.34 -2.84
CA CYS A 607 -13.48 -16.01 -2.43
C CYS A 607 -12.97 -16.93 -1.30
N ALA A 608 -13.80 -17.26 -0.32
CA ALA A 608 -13.45 -18.12 0.81
C ALA A 608 -13.04 -19.53 0.36
N LEU A 609 -13.61 -20.06 -0.74
CA LEU A 609 -13.21 -21.35 -1.32
C LEU A 609 -11.74 -21.38 -1.78
N TRP A 610 -11.13 -20.22 -2.10
CA TRP A 610 -9.69 -20.14 -2.39
C TRP A 610 -8.84 -20.26 -1.13
N PHE A 611 -9.33 -19.72 -0.01
CA PHE A 611 -8.64 -19.58 1.28
C PHE A 611 -9.09 -20.62 2.32
N TRP A 612 -9.63 -21.75 1.86
CA TRP A 612 -10.25 -22.72 2.76
C TRP A 612 -9.22 -23.40 3.67
N PRO A 613 -9.42 -23.40 4.99
CA PRO A 613 -8.42 -23.94 5.91
C PRO A 613 -8.41 -25.47 5.89
N LEU A 614 -7.20 -26.05 5.91
CA LEU A 614 -6.95 -27.50 5.88
C LEU A 614 -7.61 -28.21 7.07
N GLU A 615 -7.67 -27.55 8.23
CA GLU A 615 -8.31 -28.08 9.44
C GLU A 615 -9.84 -28.17 9.35
N LYS A 616 -10.48 -27.42 8.45
CA LYS A 616 -11.93 -27.41 8.25
C LYS A 616 -12.34 -28.00 6.91
N VAL A 617 -11.55 -28.94 6.40
CA VAL A 617 -11.82 -29.63 5.13
C VAL A 617 -13.21 -30.29 5.10
N ASP A 618 -13.70 -30.77 6.23
CA ASP A 618 -15.01 -31.44 6.33
C ASP A 618 -16.19 -30.46 6.15
N LEU A 619 -15.96 -29.15 6.24
CA LEU A 619 -16.98 -28.12 5.99
C LEU A 619 -17.06 -27.71 4.51
N LEU A 620 -16.16 -28.18 3.64
CA LEU A 620 -16.21 -27.86 2.21
C LEU A 620 -17.56 -28.32 1.62
N PRO A 621 -18.25 -27.47 0.85
CA PRO A 621 -19.54 -27.82 0.30
C PRO A 621 -19.38 -28.83 -0.84
N SER A 622 -20.26 -29.84 -0.90
CA SER A 622 -20.55 -30.50 -2.17
C SER A 622 -21.18 -29.51 -3.15
N ARG A 623 -21.20 -29.85 -4.44
CA ARG A 623 -21.83 -28.99 -5.46
C ARG A 623 -23.31 -28.70 -5.18
N ALA A 624 -24.06 -29.72 -4.76
CA ALA A 624 -25.47 -29.58 -4.44
C ALA A 624 -25.69 -28.65 -3.24
N GLU A 625 -24.87 -28.78 -2.19
CA GLU A 625 -24.93 -27.88 -1.03
C GLU A 625 -24.53 -26.45 -1.38
N TYR A 626 -23.50 -26.26 -2.23
CA TYR A 626 -23.11 -24.92 -2.69
C TYR A 626 -24.26 -24.25 -3.45
N LEU A 627 -24.90 -24.94 -4.39
CA LEU A 627 -26.03 -24.40 -5.14
C LEU A 627 -27.24 -24.13 -4.24
N LEU A 628 -27.49 -24.97 -3.23
CA LEU A 628 -28.56 -24.75 -2.25
C LEU A 628 -28.29 -23.51 -1.38
N ASP A 629 -27.07 -23.36 -0.87
CA ASP A 629 -26.65 -22.18 -0.10
C ASP A 629 -26.84 -20.90 -0.94
N LEU A 630 -26.46 -20.94 -2.23
CA LEU A 630 -26.65 -19.83 -3.16
C LEU A 630 -28.12 -19.51 -3.42
N THR A 631 -28.97 -20.52 -3.62
CA THR A 631 -30.42 -20.35 -3.78
C THR A 631 -31.02 -19.67 -2.55
N LEU A 632 -30.67 -20.14 -1.35
CA LEU A 632 -31.15 -19.56 -0.10
C LEU A 632 -30.76 -18.07 0.05
N LEU A 633 -29.53 -17.72 -0.33
CA LEU A 633 -29.04 -16.34 -0.24
C LEU A 633 -29.62 -15.42 -1.32
N LEU A 634 -29.83 -15.91 -2.54
CA LEU A 634 -30.21 -15.09 -3.70
C LEU A 634 -31.72 -15.02 -3.93
N GLU A 635 -32.47 -16.07 -3.66
CA GLU A 635 -33.93 -16.13 -3.86
C GLU A 635 -34.71 -15.92 -2.55
N GLY A 636 -34.11 -16.26 -1.39
CA GLY A 636 -34.73 -16.10 -0.07
C GLY A 636 -35.79 -17.17 0.25
N ASN A 637 -36.23 -17.21 1.51
CA ASN A 637 -37.30 -18.12 1.94
C ASN A 637 -38.65 -17.38 2.02
N LEU A 638 -39.74 -18.08 1.68
CA LEU A 638 -41.13 -17.57 1.73
C LEU A 638 -41.79 -17.67 3.12
N TYR A 639 -41.12 -18.24 4.12
CA TYR A 639 -41.73 -18.51 5.43
C TYR A 639 -41.23 -17.56 6.53
N GLU A 640 -42.19 -16.90 7.19
CA GLU A 640 -42.03 -16.22 8.47
C GLU A 640 -41.34 -17.14 9.47
N SER A 641 -40.33 -16.62 10.17
CA SER A 641 -39.91 -17.19 11.43
C SER A 641 -40.28 -16.22 12.53
N GLU A 642 -41.17 -16.65 13.42
CA GLU A 642 -41.47 -15.95 14.67
C GLU A 642 -40.16 -15.54 15.39
N PRO A 643 -40.17 -14.42 16.14
CA PRO A 643 -39.04 -14.08 17.01
C PRO A 643 -38.68 -15.27 17.90
N SER A 644 -37.42 -15.69 17.83
CA SER A 644 -36.90 -16.63 18.82
C SER A 644 -36.99 -15.95 20.19
N ALA A 645 -37.44 -16.68 21.21
CA ALA A 645 -37.63 -16.14 22.55
C ALA A 645 -36.31 -15.53 23.07
N GLY A 646 -36.22 -14.19 23.06
CA GLY A 646 -35.04 -13.42 23.49
C GLY A 646 -34.45 -12.46 22.45
N GLU A 647 -34.80 -12.52 21.17
CA GLU A 647 -34.27 -11.60 20.15
C GLU A 647 -35.12 -10.30 20.02
N GLN A 648 -34.65 -9.20 20.63
CA GLN A 648 -35.23 -7.84 20.51
C GLN A 648 -34.83 -7.08 19.22
N LEU A 649 -34.49 -7.78 18.13
CA LEU A 649 -34.03 -7.14 16.88
C LEU A 649 -35.20 -6.67 16.00
N ARG A 650 -35.06 -5.50 15.37
CA ARG A 650 -36.13 -4.89 14.55
C ARG A 650 -36.20 -5.51 13.16
N LEU A 651 -37.43 -5.62 12.62
CA LEU A 651 -37.63 -6.23 11.30
C LEU A 651 -37.06 -5.37 10.15
N PHE A 652 -37.16 -4.04 10.29
CA PHE A 652 -36.73 -3.03 9.31
C PHE A 652 -35.90 -1.91 9.96
N PRO A 653 -35.06 -1.19 9.20
CA PRO A 653 -34.36 -0.01 9.67
C PRO A 653 -35.35 1.12 10.02
N ASP A 654 -35.18 1.78 11.17
CA ASP A 654 -35.98 2.98 11.53
C ASP A 654 -35.68 4.18 10.64
N THR A 655 -34.52 4.18 10.00
CA THR A 655 -34.08 5.27 9.13
C THR A 655 -34.67 5.19 7.72
N ALA A 656 -35.22 4.03 7.33
CA ALA A 656 -35.80 3.80 6.02
C ALA A 656 -37.33 3.97 6.02
N LEU A 657 -37.91 4.34 4.88
CA LEU A 657 -39.37 4.36 4.71
C LEU A 657 -39.91 2.93 4.76
N GLN A 658 -40.81 2.65 5.71
CA GLN A 658 -41.37 1.32 5.95
C GLN A 658 -41.94 0.66 4.68
N GLN A 659 -42.54 1.44 3.78
CA GLN A 659 -43.10 0.97 2.51
C GLN A 659 -42.04 0.45 1.53
N LEU A 660 -40.84 1.06 1.48
CA LEU A 660 -39.73 0.57 0.67
C LEU A 660 -39.19 -0.77 1.20
N SER A 661 -39.19 -0.94 2.53
CA SER A 661 -38.74 -2.17 3.16
C SER A 661 -39.71 -3.34 2.98
N LEU A 662 -41.02 -3.08 2.93
CA LEU A 662 -42.05 -4.09 2.62
C LEU A 662 -41.92 -4.58 1.17
N ASN A 663 -41.81 -3.67 0.20
CA ASN A 663 -41.62 -4.02 -1.21
C ASN A 663 -40.39 -4.93 -1.44
N LEU A 664 -39.31 -4.69 -0.69
CA LEU A 664 -38.09 -5.51 -0.74
C LEU A 664 -38.32 -6.96 -0.30
N VAL A 665 -39.15 -7.18 0.73
CA VAL A 665 -39.49 -8.52 1.21
C VAL A 665 -40.42 -9.22 0.21
N ASP A 666 -41.39 -8.49 -0.34
CA ASP A 666 -42.33 -9.02 -1.33
C ASP A 666 -41.62 -9.45 -2.63
N GLU A 667 -40.60 -8.70 -3.07
CA GLU A 667 -39.88 -8.96 -4.32
C GLU A 667 -38.75 -10.00 -4.19
N PHE A 668 -38.05 -10.05 -3.05
CA PHE A 668 -36.81 -10.84 -2.90
C PHE A 668 -36.81 -11.85 -1.75
N GLY A 669 -37.93 -12.00 -1.06
CA GLY A 669 -38.05 -12.87 0.12
C GLY A 669 -37.28 -12.37 1.34
N PHE A 670 -37.42 -13.09 2.45
CA PHE A 670 -36.75 -12.76 3.71
C PHE A 670 -35.44 -13.55 3.86
N VAL A 671 -34.34 -12.85 4.16
CA VAL A 671 -33.02 -13.46 4.43
C VAL A 671 -32.36 -12.76 5.60
N ASN A 672 -31.90 -13.55 6.59
CA ASN A 672 -31.07 -13.06 7.68
C ASN A 672 -29.69 -13.71 7.62
N VAL A 673 -28.71 -12.98 7.07
CA VAL A 673 -27.33 -13.46 6.89
C VAL A 673 -26.67 -13.80 8.24
N ASP A 674 -26.90 -13.00 9.29
CA ASP A 674 -26.30 -13.22 10.61
C ASP A 674 -26.84 -14.50 11.28
N ARG A 675 -28.13 -14.78 11.10
CA ARG A 675 -28.75 -16.03 11.56
C ARG A 675 -28.25 -17.22 10.75
N LEU A 676 -28.20 -17.10 9.41
CA LEU A 676 -27.66 -18.15 8.55
C LEU A 676 -26.20 -18.50 8.89
N GLY A 677 -25.37 -17.49 9.20
CA GLY A 677 -24.00 -17.72 9.65
C GLY A 677 -23.89 -18.41 11.03
N ARG A 678 -24.87 -18.21 11.91
CA ARG A 678 -24.96 -18.90 13.22
C ARG A 678 -25.47 -20.34 13.10
N GLU A 679 -26.46 -20.58 12.25
CA GLU A 679 -27.11 -21.89 12.08
C GLU A 679 -26.35 -22.82 11.14
N ASN A 680 -25.65 -22.28 10.12
CA ASN A 680 -24.83 -23.05 9.19
C ASN A 680 -23.34 -22.81 9.49
N PRO A 681 -22.61 -23.79 10.07
CA PRO A 681 -21.20 -23.67 10.41
C PRO A 681 -20.30 -23.29 9.22
N ARG A 682 -20.70 -23.67 8.00
CA ARG A 682 -19.99 -23.35 6.77
C ARG A 682 -20.10 -21.87 6.44
N LEU A 683 -21.31 -21.32 6.44
CA LEU A 683 -21.53 -19.88 6.19
C LEU A 683 -20.92 -19.03 7.31
N GLY A 684 -20.94 -19.52 8.56
CA GLY A 684 -20.21 -18.91 9.66
C GLY A 684 -18.68 -18.89 9.44
N LEU A 685 -18.11 -19.96 8.87
CA LEU A 685 -16.69 -19.99 8.48
C LEU A 685 -16.40 -19.02 7.33
N VAL A 686 -17.27 -18.94 6.32
CA VAL A 686 -17.14 -17.96 5.22
C VAL A 686 -17.07 -16.54 5.78
N GLY A 687 -17.97 -16.17 6.70
CA GLY A 687 -17.93 -14.86 7.36
C GLY A 687 -16.60 -14.58 8.06
N LYS A 688 -16.06 -15.54 8.81
CA LYS A 688 -14.75 -15.41 9.47
C LYS A 688 -13.60 -15.26 8.49
N LEU A 689 -13.62 -15.99 7.37
CA LEU A 689 -12.60 -15.88 6.33
C LEU A 689 -12.70 -14.52 5.61
N ALA A 690 -13.91 -14.05 5.33
CA ALA A 690 -14.16 -12.74 4.75
C ALA A 690 -13.66 -11.59 5.66
N GLU A 691 -13.89 -11.67 6.97
CA GLU A 691 -13.36 -10.69 7.94
C GLU A 691 -11.83 -10.73 8.04
N ARG A 692 -11.23 -11.94 7.99
CA ARG A 692 -9.78 -12.14 8.08
C ARG A 692 -9.04 -11.64 6.85
N TYR A 693 -9.51 -12.00 5.66
CA TYR A 693 -8.83 -11.71 4.38
C TYR A 693 -9.37 -10.46 3.67
N ARG A 694 -10.51 -9.94 4.14
CA ARG A 694 -11.14 -8.68 3.72
C ARG A 694 -11.36 -8.60 2.21
N PHE A 695 -11.98 -9.61 1.61
CA PHE A 695 -12.22 -9.62 0.17
C PHE A 695 -13.00 -8.36 -0.28
N LEU A 696 -12.52 -7.70 -1.34
CA LEU A 696 -13.11 -6.47 -1.86
C LEU A 696 -13.69 -6.70 -3.27
N HIS A 697 -15.00 -6.48 -3.39
CA HIS A 697 -15.71 -6.59 -4.67
C HIS A 697 -15.99 -5.19 -5.23
N TRP A 698 -15.05 -4.64 -5.99
CA TRP A 698 -15.08 -3.25 -6.49
C TRP A 698 -16.43 -2.79 -7.07
N GLU A 699 -17.04 -3.59 -7.95
CA GLU A 699 -18.31 -3.24 -8.60
C GLU A 699 -19.54 -3.44 -7.69
N LEU A 700 -19.37 -4.05 -6.52
CA LEU A 700 -20.39 -4.11 -5.46
C LEU A 700 -20.22 -2.93 -4.48
N GLU A 701 -18.99 -2.70 -3.99
CA GLU A 701 -18.72 -1.63 -3.02
C GLU A 701 -19.06 -0.26 -3.60
N PHE A 702 -18.67 0.00 -4.85
CA PHE A 702 -18.94 1.27 -5.53
C PHE A 702 -20.00 1.12 -6.63
N ALA A 703 -21.01 0.28 -6.40
CA ALA A 703 -21.98 -0.13 -7.43
C ALA A 703 -22.64 1.05 -8.14
N ARG A 704 -23.06 2.09 -7.41
CA ARG A 704 -23.66 3.28 -8.02
C ARG A 704 -22.68 4.10 -8.87
N LEU A 705 -21.42 4.22 -8.46
CA LEU A 705 -20.38 4.90 -9.24
C LEU A 705 -20.14 4.19 -10.56
N PHE A 706 -19.97 2.87 -10.50
CA PHE A 706 -19.79 2.04 -11.68
C PHE A 706 -21.02 2.10 -12.60
N ALA A 707 -22.24 1.95 -12.07
CA ALA A 707 -23.46 2.00 -12.87
C ALA A 707 -23.68 3.36 -13.58
N ALA A 708 -23.29 4.47 -12.95
CA ALA A 708 -23.48 5.80 -13.51
C ALA A 708 -22.32 6.26 -14.44
N ARG A 709 -21.11 5.73 -14.25
CA ARG A 709 -19.88 6.30 -14.85
C ARG A 709 -18.96 5.29 -15.52
N GLY A 710 -19.19 3.99 -15.32
CA GLY A 710 -18.34 2.90 -15.80
C GLY A 710 -17.05 2.67 -15.00
N GLY A 711 -16.62 3.63 -14.17
CA GLY A 711 -15.41 3.52 -13.35
C GLY A 711 -14.89 4.88 -12.87
N PHE A 712 -13.69 4.89 -12.30
CA PHE A 712 -13.01 6.09 -11.80
C PHE A 712 -12.31 6.87 -12.92
N ASP A 713 -12.39 8.19 -12.91
CA ASP A 713 -11.67 9.02 -13.90
C ASP A 713 -10.15 9.01 -13.65
N LEU A 714 -9.72 8.90 -12.38
CA LEU A 714 -8.31 8.80 -12.00
C LEU A 714 -8.10 7.67 -11.00
N VAL A 715 -7.15 6.78 -11.27
CA VAL A 715 -6.68 5.75 -10.32
C VAL A 715 -5.20 5.95 -10.08
N LEU A 716 -4.76 6.18 -8.86
CA LEU A 716 -3.35 6.47 -8.59
C LEU A 716 -2.83 5.86 -7.30
N GLY A 717 -1.50 5.87 -7.11
CA GLY A 717 -0.89 5.50 -5.84
C GLY A 717 0.49 4.85 -5.97
N ASN A 718 1.00 4.33 -4.85
CA ASN A 718 2.21 3.52 -4.76
C ASN A 718 1.84 2.09 -4.28
N PRO A 719 1.55 1.16 -5.20
CA PRO A 719 1.19 -0.21 -4.81
C PRO A 719 2.37 -0.94 -4.15
N PRO A 720 2.11 -1.91 -3.25
CA PRO A 720 3.14 -2.73 -2.60
C PRO A 720 4.15 -3.40 -3.55
N TRP A 721 5.45 -3.31 -3.26
CA TRP A 721 6.54 -3.87 -4.10
C TRP A 721 6.87 -5.35 -3.81
N ILE A 722 6.03 -6.03 -3.03
CA ILE A 722 6.31 -7.35 -2.45
C ILE A 722 5.89 -8.50 -3.35
N LYS A 723 6.73 -9.55 -3.40
CA LYS A 723 6.38 -10.84 -3.99
C LYS A 723 5.64 -11.68 -2.96
N VAL A 724 4.46 -12.19 -3.33
CA VAL A 724 3.72 -13.12 -2.49
C VAL A 724 4.37 -14.49 -2.59
N GLU A 725 5.18 -14.83 -1.59
CA GLU A 725 5.86 -16.13 -1.49
C GLU A 725 5.72 -16.68 -0.07
N TRP A 726 5.61 -18.01 0.04
CA TRP A 726 5.62 -18.69 1.32
C TRP A 726 7.04 -18.62 1.92
N ASN A 727 7.17 -17.92 3.05
CA ASN A 727 8.42 -17.81 3.80
C ASN A 727 8.26 -18.47 5.19
N GLU A 728 8.70 -19.72 5.28
CA GLU A 728 8.69 -20.50 6.52
C GLU A 728 9.54 -19.85 7.63
N GLY A 729 10.70 -19.27 7.28
CA GLY A 729 11.63 -18.71 8.25
C GLY A 729 11.04 -17.56 9.06
N GLY A 730 10.09 -16.80 8.48
CA GLY A 730 9.43 -15.69 9.17
C GLY A 730 8.52 -16.15 10.33
N ILE A 731 7.82 -17.27 10.18
CA ILE A 731 6.93 -17.80 11.24
C ILE A 731 7.75 -18.41 12.36
N MET A 732 8.74 -19.22 11.99
CA MET A 732 9.60 -19.89 12.94
C MET A 732 10.45 -18.88 13.70
N GLY A 733 10.92 -17.83 13.01
CA GLY A 733 11.72 -16.75 13.59
C GLY A 733 11.03 -15.93 14.68
N ASP A 734 9.69 -15.85 14.68
CA ASP A 734 8.95 -15.13 15.73
C ASP A 734 9.03 -15.84 17.10
N HIS A 735 9.25 -17.16 17.11
CA HIS A 735 9.33 -17.99 18.32
C HIS A 735 10.72 -18.59 18.56
N GLU A 736 11.49 -18.79 17.49
CA GLU A 736 12.86 -19.30 17.53
C GLU A 736 13.74 -18.42 16.62
N PRO A 737 14.27 -17.30 17.15
CA PRO A 737 15.03 -16.31 16.39
C PRO A 737 16.22 -16.90 15.61
N LEU A 738 16.79 -18.02 16.06
CA LEU A 738 17.87 -18.72 15.35
C LEU A 738 17.56 -18.97 13.87
N PHE A 739 16.29 -19.23 13.50
CA PHE A 739 15.87 -19.46 12.11
C PHE A 739 16.14 -18.27 11.18
N VAL A 740 16.20 -17.06 11.73
CA VAL A 740 16.46 -15.83 10.97
C VAL A 740 17.89 -15.32 11.20
N LEU A 741 18.40 -15.47 12.43
CA LEU A 741 19.71 -14.94 12.82
C LEU A 741 20.88 -15.76 12.24
N ARG A 742 20.70 -17.07 12.00
CA ARG A 742 21.73 -17.96 11.47
C ARG A 742 21.30 -18.63 10.16
N LYS A 743 22.28 -18.95 9.30
CA LYS A 743 22.05 -19.73 8.08
C LYS A 743 22.17 -21.23 8.38
N PHE A 744 21.05 -21.94 8.41
CA PHE A 744 21.05 -23.41 8.55
C PHE A 744 21.06 -24.12 7.20
N SER A 745 21.58 -25.36 7.18
CA SER A 745 21.42 -26.24 6.02
C SER A 745 19.98 -26.77 5.93
N ALA A 746 19.57 -27.26 4.76
CA ALA A 746 18.21 -27.77 4.55
C ALA A 746 17.84 -28.96 5.46
N SER A 747 18.81 -29.81 5.82
CA SER A 747 18.58 -30.93 6.74
C SER A 747 18.40 -30.48 8.19
N GLN A 748 19.26 -29.56 8.66
CA GLN A 748 19.17 -28.98 10.01
C GLN A 748 17.85 -28.23 10.21
N LEU A 749 17.40 -27.51 9.18
CA LEU A 749 16.13 -26.77 9.21
C LEU A 749 14.92 -27.72 9.32
N ALA A 750 14.98 -28.89 8.67
CA ALA A 750 13.90 -29.87 8.72
C ALA A 750 13.76 -30.54 10.10
N GLU A 751 14.87 -30.84 10.77
CA GLU A 751 14.88 -31.40 12.13
C GLU A 751 14.39 -30.38 13.15
N LYS A 752 14.98 -29.18 13.16
CA LYS A 752 14.58 -28.09 14.06
C LYS A 752 13.14 -27.65 13.86
N ARG A 753 12.60 -27.74 12.64
CA ARG A 753 11.19 -27.44 12.36
C ARG A 753 10.25 -28.27 13.22
N LEU A 754 10.45 -29.59 13.26
CA LEU A 754 9.54 -30.48 13.99
C LEU A 754 9.62 -30.20 15.48
N GLU A 755 10.84 -30.01 16.00
CA GLU A 755 11.09 -29.61 17.38
C GLU A 755 10.37 -28.31 17.76
N VAL A 756 10.51 -27.25 16.94
CA VAL A 756 9.89 -25.93 17.21
C VAL A 756 8.36 -25.98 17.09
N LEU A 757 7.84 -26.70 16.09
CA LEU A 757 6.38 -26.86 15.93
C LEU A 757 5.74 -27.54 17.15
N ASP A 758 6.40 -28.55 17.71
CA ASP A 758 5.92 -29.27 18.89
C ASP A 758 6.16 -28.46 20.19
N LYS A 759 7.34 -27.86 20.37
CA LYS A 759 7.70 -27.06 21.55
C LYS A 759 6.71 -25.92 21.81
N TYR A 760 6.29 -25.22 20.77
CA TYR A 760 5.43 -24.04 20.87
C TYR A 760 4.00 -24.26 20.39
N ASN A 761 3.62 -25.50 20.04
CA ASN A 761 2.30 -25.84 19.48
C ASN A 761 1.90 -24.96 18.27
N LEU A 762 2.87 -24.67 17.38
CA LEU A 762 2.71 -23.71 16.27
C LEU A 762 2.08 -24.29 15.02
N LYS A 763 1.66 -25.55 15.05
CA LYS A 763 1.13 -26.25 13.87
C LYS A 763 -0.02 -25.48 13.21
N GLN A 764 -0.96 -24.95 14.01
CA GLN A 764 -2.10 -24.22 13.48
C GLN A 764 -1.70 -22.88 12.84
N ASP A 765 -0.87 -22.09 13.52
CA ASP A 765 -0.38 -20.80 13.01
C ASP A 765 0.48 -20.96 11.75
N TYR A 766 1.27 -22.04 11.70
CA TYR A 766 2.08 -22.43 10.55
C TYR A 766 1.20 -22.77 9.34
N LEU A 767 0.17 -23.62 9.53
CA LEU A 767 -0.76 -23.98 8.45
C LEU A 767 -1.55 -22.77 7.97
N ALA A 768 -2.09 -21.97 8.88
CA ALA A 768 -2.92 -20.81 8.53
C ALA A 768 -2.15 -19.75 7.73
N ALA A 769 -0.88 -19.51 8.06
CA ALA A 769 -0.05 -18.59 7.31
C ALA A 769 0.36 -19.15 5.94
N TYR A 770 0.61 -20.46 5.84
CA TYR A 770 0.85 -21.11 4.56
C TYR A 770 -0.39 -21.05 3.66
N GLU A 771 -1.56 -21.36 4.21
CA GLU A 771 -2.85 -21.26 3.52
C GLU A 771 -3.08 -19.86 2.97
N ALA A 772 -2.85 -18.82 3.77
CA ALA A 772 -2.96 -17.43 3.35
C ALA A 772 -2.04 -17.07 2.18
N ALA A 773 -0.75 -17.45 2.25
CA ALA A 773 0.23 -17.18 1.22
C ALA A 773 -0.07 -17.97 -0.07
N ALA A 774 -0.35 -19.26 0.04
CA ALA A 774 -0.65 -20.15 -1.08
C ALA A 774 -1.97 -19.77 -1.76
N ALA A 775 -3.03 -19.49 -1.01
CA ALA A 775 -4.32 -19.07 -1.55
C ALA A 775 -4.22 -17.73 -2.29
N THR A 776 -3.51 -16.75 -1.73
CA THR A 776 -3.23 -15.47 -2.40
C THR A 776 -2.47 -15.70 -3.70
N GLN A 777 -1.41 -16.52 -3.66
CA GLN A 777 -0.63 -16.83 -4.85
C GLN A 777 -1.46 -17.55 -5.93
N ASN A 778 -2.29 -18.51 -5.53
CA ASN A 778 -3.20 -19.24 -6.43
C ASN A 778 -4.21 -18.30 -7.09
N PHE A 779 -4.81 -17.39 -6.30
CA PHE A 779 -5.75 -16.39 -6.81
C PHE A 779 -5.09 -15.45 -7.82
N LEU A 780 -3.93 -14.88 -7.48
CA LEU A 780 -3.21 -13.89 -8.31
C LEU A 780 -2.59 -14.50 -9.57
N ASN A 781 -2.22 -15.78 -9.56
CA ASN A 781 -1.74 -16.50 -10.75
C ASN A 781 -2.87 -17.19 -11.53
N GLY A 782 -4.11 -17.16 -11.02
CA GLY A 782 -5.26 -17.75 -11.68
C GLY A 782 -5.52 -17.11 -13.04
N ARG A 783 -5.54 -17.92 -14.11
CA ARG A 783 -5.74 -17.43 -15.49
C ARG A 783 -7.06 -16.66 -15.65
N GLN A 784 -8.11 -17.08 -14.95
CA GLN A 784 -9.42 -16.43 -14.96
C GLN A 784 -9.39 -15.05 -14.27
N ASN A 785 -8.53 -14.89 -13.24
CA ASN A 785 -8.44 -13.69 -12.43
C ASN A 785 -7.45 -12.66 -13.01
N TYR A 786 -6.26 -13.09 -13.46
CA TYR A 786 -5.24 -12.18 -13.99
C TYR A 786 -4.64 -12.71 -15.31
N PRO A 787 -5.46 -12.80 -16.38
CA PRO A 787 -5.03 -13.36 -17.66
C PRO A 787 -3.83 -12.62 -18.27
N SER A 788 -3.75 -11.31 -18.07
CA SER A 788 -2.69 -10.45 -18.59
C SER A 788 -1.30 -10.73 -17.98
N LEU A 789 -1.26 -11.37 -16.81
CA LEU A 789 -0.01 -11.70 -16.10
C LEU A 789 0.40 -13.17 -16.27
N SER A 790 -0.32 -13.93 -17.12
CA SER A 790 -0.02 -15.35 -17.34
C SER A 790 1.43 -15.55 -17.80
N GLY A 791 2.17 -16.41 -17.10
CA GLY A 791 3.58 -16.71 -17.37
C GLY A 791 4.59 -15.82 -16.64
N MET A 792 4.15 -14.70 -16.06
CA MET A 792 4.97 -13.88 -15.16
C MET A 792 4.83 -14.36 -13.72
N LYS A 793 5.84 -14.12 -12.89
CA LYS A 793 5.71 -14.35 -11.44
C LYS A 793 4.78 -13.29 -10.84
N ALA A 794 3.78 -13.72 -10.06
CA ALA A 794 2.93 -12.81 -9.30
C ALA A 794 3.74 -11.91 -8.37
N ASN A 795 3.53 -10.60 -8.51
CA ASN A 795 3.99 -9.56 -7.60
C ASN A 795 2.83 -8.57 -7.47
N LEU A 796 2.57 -8.08 -6.26
CA LEU A 796 1.38 -7.28 -5.96
C LEU A 796 1.26 -6.06 -6.88
N TYR A 797 2.31 -5.25 -7.05
CA TYR A 797 2.27 -4.07 -7.92
C TYR A 797 1.93 -4.41 -9.39
N LYS A 798 2.32 -5.60 -9.89
CA LYS A 798 1.98 -6.04 -11.25
C LYS A 798 0.48 -6.31 -11.38
N CYS A 799 -0.17 -6.81 -10.32
CA CYS A 799 -1.61 -7.05 -10.27
C CYS A 799 -2.44 -5.76 -10.15
N PHE A 800 -1.90 -4.72 -9.52
CA PHE A 800 -2.56 -3.41 -9.45
C PHE A 800 -2.77 -2.74 -10.81
N LEU A 801 -1.89 -2.98 -11.79
CA LEU A 801 -2.03 -2.41 -13.14
C LEU A 801 -3.30 -2.88 -13.88
N PRO A 802 -3.52 -4.18 -14.13
CA PRO A 802 -4.77 -4.64 -14.73
C PRO A 802 -5.99 -4.38 -13.84
N GLN A 803 -5.83 -4.36 -12.52
CA GLN A 803 -6.90 -3.97 -11.61
C GLN A 803 -7.33 -2.51 -11.84
N ALA A 804 -6.37 -1.59 -11.97
CA ALA A 804 -6.62 -0.19 -12.29
C ALA A 804 -7.29 -0.01 -13.66
N TRP A 805 -6.94 -0.85 -14.65
CA TRP A 805 -7.61 -0.86 -15.94
C TRP A 805 -9.05 -1.34 -15.87
N MET A 806 -9.36 -2.25 -14.94
CA MET A 806 -10.72 -2.72 -14.72
C MET A 806 -11.58 -1.65 -14.02
N VAL A 807 -11.06 -1.01 -12.97
CA VAL A 807 -11.83 -0.05 -12.17
C VAL A 807 -11.84 1.37 -12.75
N GLY A 808 -10.89 1.67 -13.64
CA GLY A 808 -10.83 2.93 -14.36
C GLY A 808 -11.93 3.07 -15.42
N LYS A 809 -12.34 4.31 -15.68
CA LYS A 809 -13.37 4.66 -16.66
C LYS A 809 -12.94 4.26 -18.08
N PRO A 810 -13.71 3.42 -18.79
CA PRO A 810 -13.35 2.99 -20.14
C PRO A 810 -13.16 4.16 -21.10
N GLY A 811 -12.06 4.16 -21.86
CA GLY A 811 -11.78 5.14 -22.92
C GLY A 811 -11.44 6.57 -22.49
N ALA A 812 -11.60 6.93 -21.22
CA ALA A 812 -11.36 8.28 -20.71
C ALA A 812 -10.63 8.35 -19.36
N GLY A 813 -10.48 7.22 -18.66
CA GLY A 813 -9.79 7.17 -17.37
C GLY A 813 -8.27 7.30 -17.52
N VAL A 814 -7.62 7.77 -16.47
CA VAL A 814 -6.16 7.81 -16.32
C VAL A 814 -5.78 6.96 -15.11
N SER A 815 -4.71 6.16 -15.24
CA SER A 815 -4.10 5.52 -14.07
C SER A 815 -2.64 5.91 -13.92
N ALA A 816 -2.17 6.18 -12.70
CA ALA A 816 -0.84 6.69 -12.45
C ALA A 816 -0.19 5.98 -11.25
N PHE A 817 0.91 5.28 -11.47
CA PHE A 817 1.53 4.48 -10.42
C PHE A 817 3.04 4.70 -10.30
N LEU A 818 3.50 4.66 -9.05
CA LEU A 818 4.90 4.56 -8.70
C LEU A 818 5.22 3.09 -8.42
N HIS A 819 6.05 2.45 -9.24
CA HIS A 819 6.35 1.01 -9.07
C HIS A 819 7.73 0.61 -9.65
N PRO A 820 8.26 -0.58 -9.30
CA PRO A 820 9.52 -1.09 -9.83
C PRO A 820 9.47 -1.38 -11.34
N GLU A 821 10.64 -1.40 -11.98
CA GLU A 821 10.81 -1.59 -13.43
C GLU A 821 10.45 -2.99 -13.97
N GLY A 822 10.12 -3.93 -13.08
CA GLY A 822 9.92 -5.35 -13.41
C GLY A 822 8.79 -5.67 -14.40
N VAL A 823 8.01 -4.68 -14.87
CA VAL A 823 7.02 -4.84 -15.96
C VAL A 823 7.64 -4.59 -17.34
N TYR A 824 8.77 -3.89 -17.39
CA TYR A 824 9.44 -3.49 -18.62
C TYR A 824 10.60 -4.40 -19.01
N ASP A 825 11.31 -4.97 -18.03
CA ASP A 825 12.54 -5.75 -18.22
C ASP A 825 12.38 -7.28 -18.08
N ASP A 826 11.24 -7.76 -17.57
CA ASP A 826 10.97 -9.18 -17.36
C ASP A 826 10.96 -9.93 -18.70
N PRO A 827 11.85 -10.92 -18.91
CA PRO A 827 11.92 -11.68 -20.16
C PRO A 827 10.63 -12.44 -20.50
N LYS A 828 9.77 -12.73 -19.51
CA LYS A 828 8.46 -13.37 -19.71
C LYS A 828 7.31 -12.36 -19.81
N GLY A 829 7.60 -11.06 -19.73
CA GLY A 829 6.61 -9.99 -19.74
C GLY A 829 6.13 -9.53 -21.12
N GLY A 830 6.51 -10.22 -22.20
CA GLY A 830 6.16 -9.83 -23.59
C GLY A 830 4.66 -9.58 -23.81
N ASN A 831 3.81 -10.53 -23.41
CA ASN A 831 2.36 -10.42 -23.55
C ASN A 831 1.77 -9.25 -22.73
N PHE A 832 2.28 -9.05 -21.52
CA PHE A 832 1.82 -7.95 -20.67
C PHE A 832 2.19 -6.59 -21.26
N ARG A 833 3.41 -6.45 -21.81
CA ARG A 833 3.87 -5.22 -22.46
C ARG A 833 3.07 -4.86 -23.70
N GLN A 834 2.60 -5.84 -24.45
CA GLN A 834 1.70 -5.62 -25.60
C GLN A 834 0.40 -4.93 -25.18
N MET A 835 -0.09 -5.20 -23.96
CA MET A 835 -1.25 -4.53 -23.39
C MET A 835 -0.88 -3.19 -22.73
N LEU A 836 0.33 -3.09 -22.17
CA LEU A 836 0.79 -1.93 -21.40
C LEU A 836 1.19 -0.74 -22.29
N TYR A 837 2.03 -0.92 -23.32
CA TYR A 837 2.56 0.19 -24.11
C TYR A 837 1.51 1.05 -24.82
N PRO A 838 0.40 0.50 -25.36
CA PRO A 838 -0.67 1.34 -25.93
C PRO A 838 -1.31 2.29 -24.91
N ARG A 839 -1.28 1.93 -23.62
CA ARG A 839 -1.83 2.72 -22.51
C ARG A 839 -0.83 3.71 -21.96
N LEU A 840 0.47 3.43 -22.03
CA LEU A 840 1.52 4.27 -21.46
C LEU A 840 1.57 5.64 -22.15
N ARG A 841 1.74 6.70 -21.36
CA ARG A 841 1.89 8.10 -21.83
C ARG A 841 3.19 8.73 -21.34
N TYR A 842 3.53 8.47 -20.09
CA TYR A 842 4.76 8.93 -19.47
C TYR A 842 5.41 7.81 -18.67
N HIS A 843 6.72 7.62 -18.86
CA HIS A 843 7.56 6.70 -18.10
C HIS A 843 8.82 7.43 -17.62
N PHE A 844 8.90 7.70 -16.33
CA PHE A 844 10.02 8.41 -15.70
C PHE A 844 10.73 7.46 -14.74
N GLN A 845 11.87 6.91 -15.15
CA GLN A 845 12.66 5.96 -14.36
C GLN A 845 13.67 6.68 -13.47
N PHE A 846 13.62 6.34 -12.18
CA PHE A 846 14.49 6.82 -11.12
C PHE A 846 15.45 5.73 -10.62
N GLN A 847 16.60 6.17 -10.10
CA GLN A 847 17.52 5.36 -9.30
C GLN A 847 17.56 5.94 -7.88
N ASN A 848 17.48 5.08 -6.86
CA ASN A 848 17.38 5.52 -5.47
C ASN A 848 18.73 5.98 -4.85
N GLU A 849 19.69 6.43 -5.65
CA GLU A 849 21.04 6.81 -5.18
C GLU A 849 21.06 8.05 -4.28
N MET A 850 19.99 8.86 -4.32
CA MET A 850 19.77 9.99 -3.40
C MET A 850 18.94 9.61 -2.16
N ASN A 851 18.65 8.32 -1.96
CA ASN A 851 17.83 7.78 -0.86
C ASN A 851 16.47 8.48 -0.74
N LEU A 852 15.79 8.71 -1.87
CA LEU A 852 14.41 9.22 -1.88
C LEU A 852 13.51 8.29 -1.05
N PHE A 853 13.69 6.98 -1.22
CA PHE A 853 13.16 5.98 -0.30
C PHE A 853 14.28 5.52 0.64
N ALA A 854 14.30 6.02 1.88
CA ALA A 854 15.35 5.69 2.86
C ALA A 854 15.42 4.19 3.19
N GLU A 855 14.29 3.48 3.09
CA GLU A 855 14.17 2.06 3.44
C GLU A 855 14.43 1.11 2.26
N VAL A 856 14.62 1.65 1.05
CA VAL A 856 14.87 0.88 -0.16
C VAL A 856 16.35 0.98 -0.51
N ASP A 857 16.95 -0.14 -0.93
CA ASP A 857 18.33 -0.18 -1.41
C ASP A 857 18.59 0.94 -2.45
N HIS A 858 19.71 1.63 -2.31
CA HIS A 858 20.04 2.80 -3.13
C HIS A 858 20.21 2.46 -4.62
N HIS A 859 20.51 1.20 -4.96
CA HIS A 859 20.58 0.74 -6.35
C HIS A 859 19.21 0.32 -6.93
N ALA A 860 18.14 0.33 -6.14
CA ALA A 860 16.81 -0.02 -6.61
C ALA A 860 16.33 0.96 -7.68
N LYS A 861 15.68 0.41 -8.71
CA LYS A 861 15.08 1.17 -9.81
C LYS A 861 13.56 1.11 -9.73
N PHE A 862 12.95 2.28 -9.82
CA PHE A 862 11.50 2.45 -9.83
C PHE A 862 11.14 3.55 -10.83
N SER A 863 9.86 3.66 -11.18
CA SER A 863 9.40 4.68 -12.11
C SER A 863 8.05 5.26 -11.74
N ILE A 864 7.83 6.51 -12.15
CA ILE A 864 6.50 7.11 -12.26
C ILE A 864 5.95 6.76 -13.64
N ASN A 865 4.76 6.16 -13.66
CA ASN A 865 4.12 5.65 -14.85
C ASN A 865 2.72 6.23 -14.97
N ILE A 866 2.45 6.94 -16.06
CA ILE A 866 1.13 7.49 -16.36
C ILE A 866 0.55 6.73 -17.55
N TYR A 867 -0.63 6.19 -17.35
CA TYR A 867 -1.36 5.38 -18.32
C TYR A 867 -2.70 6.05 -18.62
N SER A 868 -3.08 6.12 -19.89
CA SER A 868 -4.45 6.44 -20.32
C SER A 868 -5.20 5.13 -20.60
N GLN A 869 -6.50 5.08 -20.28
CA GLN A 869 -7.36 3.98 -20.73
C GLN A 869 -7.57 4.08 -22.23
N ALA A 870 -6.90 3.20 -22.99
CA ALA A 870 -7.25 2.98 -24.39
C ALA A 870 -8.70 2.49 -24.46
N SER A 871 -9.51 3.03 -25.39
CA SER A 871 -10.89 2.57 -25.58
C SER A 871 -10.90 1.06 -25.83
N ALA A 872 -11.69 0.31 -25.04
CA ALA A 872 -11.83 -1.13 -25.19
C ALA A 872 -12.42 -1.54 -26.56
N ALA A 873 -13.07 -0.61 -27.26
CA ALA A 873 -13.62 -0.79 -28.60
C ALA A 873 -12.62 -0.46 -29.73
N ALA A 874 -11.44 0.08 -29.38
CA ALA A 874 -10.42 0.40 -30.36
C ALA A 874 -9.64 -0.89 -30.65
N PRO A 875 -9.56 -1.37 -31.92
CA PRO A 875 -8.76 -2.55 -32.23
C PRO A 875 -7.30 -2.32 -31.76
N PRO A 876 -6.54 -3.37 -31.40
CA PRO A 876 -5.18 -3.27 -30.84
C PRO A 876 -4.21 -2.37 -31.62
N ASN A 877 -4.54 -2.05 -32.88
CA ASN A 877 -3.76 -1.26 -33.82
C ASN A 877 -4.28 0.18 -34.06
N SER A 878 -5.28 0.66 -33.32
CA SER A 878 -5.98 1.92 -33.66
C SER A 878 -5.51 3.19 -32.93
N SER A 879 -4.79 3.06 -31.81
CA SER A 879 -4.05 4.20 -31.23
C SER A 879 -2.57 4.02 -31.53
N PRO A 880 -1.90 4.99 -32.19
CA PRO A 880 -0.47 4.92 -32.39
C PRO A 880 0.21 4.92 -31.02
N VAL A 881 1.00 3.87 -30.75
CA VAL A 881 1.79 3.77 -29.53
C VAL A 881 2.79 4.92 -29.52
N SER A 882 2.70 5.78 -28.51
CA SER A 882 3.59 6.91 -28.33
C SER A 882 3.59 7.34 -26.87
N PHE A 883 4.77 7.34 -26.26
CA PHE A 883 4.95 7.79 -24.87
C PHE A 883 6.27 8.52 -24.69
N ARG A 884 6.35 9.36 -23.65
CA ARG A 884 7.58 10.06 -23.27
C ARG A 884 8.34 9.24 -22.23
N HIS A 885 9.58 8.91 -22.55
CA HIS A 885 10.49 8.15 -21.71
C HIS A 885 11.65 9.04 -21.22
N LEU A 886 11.88 9.03 -19.90
CA LEU A 886 13.06 9.58 -19.26
C LEU A 886 13.68 8.49 -18.38
N ALA A 887 14.99 8.28 -18.48
CA ALA A 887 15.74 7.36 -17.63
C ALA A 887 16.86 8.05 -16.86
N ASN A 888 17.42 7.32 -15.89
CA ASN A 888 18.51 7.79 -15.03
C ASN A 888 18.18 9.12 -14.32
N LEU A 889 16.98 9.21 -13.76
CA LEU A 889 16.57 10.32 -12.92
C LEU A 889 16.99 10.06 -11.46
N PHE A 890 17.43 11.12 -10.77
CA PHE A 890 17.78 11.06 -9.34
C PHE A 890 16.88 11.97 -8.49
N ALA A 891 16.31 13.01 -9.10
CA ALA A 891 15.38 13.94 -8.47
C ALA A 891 14.17 14.21 -9.37
N PRO A 892 12.92 14.26 -8.85
CA PRO A 892 11.72 14.53 -9.63
C PRO A 892 11.73 15.88 -10.35
N ALA A 893 12.38 16.90 -9.77
CA ALA A 893 12.53 18.23 -10.37
C ALA A 893 13.20 18.19 -11.76
N THR A 894 14.06 17.19 -12.00
CA THR A 894 14.70 16.93 -13.30
C THR A 894 13.67 16.74 -14.42
N VAL A 895 12.51 16.14 -14.13
CA VAL A 895 11.46 15.91 -15.13
C VAL A 895 10.92 17.26 -15.64
N ASP A 896 10.57 18.15 -14.71
CA ASP A 896 10.03 19.47 -15.04
C ASP A 896 11.04 20.37 -15.74
N THR A 897 12.32 20.28 -15.37
CA THR A 897 13.38 21.04 -16.06
C THR A 897 13.59 20.52 -17.47
N CYS A 898 13.52 19.20 -17.72
CA CYS A 898 13.57 18.64 -19.08
C CYS A 898 12.45 19.18 -19.98
N PHE A 899 11.20 19.25 -19.49
CA PHE A 899 10.07 19.76 -20.29
C PHE A 899 10.08 21.27 -20.51
N ARG A 900 10.71 22.05 -19.62
CA ARG A 900 10.86 23.51 -19.74
C ARG A 900 12.12 23.94 -20.50
N HIS A 901 13.09 23.05 -20.68
CA HIS A 901 14.39 23.39 -21.27
C HIS A 901 14.27 23.84 -22.74
N PRO A 902 14.96 24.94 -23.15
CA PRO A 902 14.85 25.50 -24.50
C PRO A 902 15.45 24.60 -25.59
N GLY A 903 16.30 23.62 -25.22
CA GLY A 903 16.92 22.66 -26.13
C GLY A 903 18.26 23.11 -26.70
N VAL A 904 18.97 23.99 -25.99
CA VAL A 904 20.27 24.54 -26.39
C VAL A 904 21.35 24.08 -25.42
N GLY A 905 22.54 23.76 -25.92
CA GLY A 905 23.68 23.32 -25.12
C GLY A 905 23.87 21.78 -25.08
N PRO A 906 24.93 21.31 -24.41
CA PRO A 906 25.21 19.87 -24.30
C PRO A 906 24.25 19.17 -23.34
N VAL A 907 23.90 17.93 -23.66
CA VAL A 907 23.11 17.08 -22.75
C VAL A 907 23.97 16.69 -21.55
N PRO A 908 23.52 16.93 -20.30
CA PRO A 908 24.27 16.57 -19.11
C PRO A 908 24.46 15.05 -19.01
N GLY A 909 25.62 14.61 -18.51
CA GLY A 909 25.89 13.21 -18.21
C GLY A 909 25.06 12.68 -17.02
N ILE A 910 25.20 11.39 -16.72
CA ILE A 910 24.59 10.78 -15.51
C ILE A 910 25.19 11.37 -14.23
N LYS A 911 26.49 11.72 -14.30
CA LYS A 911 27.20 12.46 -13.26
C LYS A 911 27.70 13.79 -13.79
N ASP A 912 27.88 14.76 -12.90
CA ASP A 912 28.53 16.03 -13.21
C ASP A 912 30.07 15.89 -13.21
N ASP A 913 30.76 16.98 -13.53
CA ASP A 913 32.23 17.03 -13.58
C ASP A 913 32.88 16.81 -12.21
N ASP A 914 32.13 17.02 -11.12
CA ASP A 914 32.52 16.75 -9.73
C ASP A 914 32.22 15.30 -9.29
N ASN A 915 31.81 14.43 -10.23
CA ASN A 915 31.44 13.03 -9.99
C ASN A 915 30.23 12.82 -9.04
N ARG A 916 29.38 13.84 -8.90
CA ARG A 916 28.09 13.80 -8.19
C ARG A 916 26.97 13.41 -9.16
N TRP A 917 25.87 12.88 -8.62
CA TRP A 917 24.69 12.52 -9.42
C TRP A 917 24.03 13.76 -10.01
N ASN A 918 23.77 13.75 -11.33
CA ASN A 918 23.33 14.94 -12.04
C ASN A 918 21.80 15.10 -12.03
N THR A 919 21.32 16.24 -11.50
CA THR A 919 19.89 16.61 -11.41
C THR A 919 19.44 17.59 -12.49
N ARG A 920 20.34 18.02 -13.39
CA ARG A 920 20.00 18.97 -14.45
C ARG A 920 19.15 18.32 -15.55
N GLY A 921 18.05 18.97 -15.90
CA GLY A 921 17.20 18.56 -17.01
C GLY A 921 17.67 19.14 -18.35
N HIS A 922 17.35 18.43 -19.43
CA HIS A 922 17.58 18.88 -20.81
C HIS A 922 16.52 18.28 -21.73
N ARG A 923 16.09 19.02 -22.76
CA ARG A 923 15.01 18.60 -23.68
C ARG A 923 15.30 17.25 -24.34
N ASP A 924 16.53 17.06 -24.82
CA ASP A 924 16.97 15.83 -25.50
C ASP A 924 17.11 14.61 -24.57
N ARG A 925 16.92 14.76 -23.25
CA ARG A 925 16.73 13.60 -22.36
C ARG A 925 15.36 12.96 -22.56
N ILE A 926 14.37 13.70 -23.09
CA ILE A 926 13.02 13.20 -23.34
C ILE A 926 13.04 12.39 -24.63
N ILE A 927 12.98 11.07 -24.50
CA ILE A 927 12.90 10.15 -25.63
C ILE A 927 11.42 9.92 -25.94
N THR A 928 11.04 10.06 -27.20
CA THR A 928 9.68 9.72 -27.64
C THR A 928 9.73 8.30 -28.18
N CYS A 929 9.07 7.37 -27.49
CA CYS A 929 9.06 5.97 -27.86
C CYS A 929 7.77 5.64 -28.61
N GLY A 930 7.89 5.35 -29.90
CA GLY A 930 6.84 4.76 -30.72
C GLY A 930 7.18 3.33 -31.15
N LEU A 931 6.48 2.84 -32.19
CA LEU A 931 6.72 1.50 -32.72
C LEU A 931 8.13 1.31 -33.27
N ASP A 932 8.73 2.36 -33.83
CA ASP A 932 10.08 2.31 -34.41
C ASP A 932 11.17 2.15 -33.33
N GLU A 933 11.07 2.92 -32.24
CA GLU A 933 11.98 2.81 -31.10
C GLU A 933 11.82 1.45 -30.42
N LEU A 934 10.58 0.98 -30.24
CA LEU A 934 10.33 -0.35 -29.68
C LEU A 934 10.87 -1.48 -30.59
N ALA A 935 10.77 -1.34 -31.91
CA ALA A 935 11.34 -2.28 -32.86
C ALA A 935 12.88 -2.31 -32.78
N LEU A 936 13.50 -1.12 -32.66
CA LEU A 936 14.93 -0.98 -32.42
C LEU A 936 15.35 -1.69 -31.13
N PHE A 937 14.61 -1.50 -30.05
CA PHE A 937 14.90 -2.15 -28.76
C PHE A 937 14.72 -3.67 -28.82
N ALA A 938 13.65 -4.17 -29.45
CA ALA A 938 13.45 -5.60 -29.65
C ALA A 938 14.61 -6.23 -30.42
N ARG A 939 15.09 -5.57 -31.49
CA ARG A 939 16.19 -6.07 -32.31
C ARG A 939 17.53 -6.14 -31.55
N LEU A 940 17.78 -5.18 -30.66
CA LEU A 940 19.07 -5.09 -29.96
C LEU A 940 19.09 -5.89 -28.66
N TYR A 941 17.98 -5.91 -27.93
CA TYR A 941 17.94 -6.48 -26.59
C TYR A 941 17.19 -7.80 -26.53
N ASP A 942 16.21 -8.08 -27.39
CA ASP A 942 15.36 -9.28 -27.28
C ASP A 942 15.75 -10.40 -28.27
N ALA A 943 15.09 -11.56 -28.11
CA ALA A 943 15.28 -12.66 -29.03
C ALA A 943 14.80 -12.29 -30.44
N GLU A 944 15.46 -12.84 -31.46
CA GLU A 944 15.07 -12.64 -32.86
C GLU A 944 13.59 -13.02 -33.09
N GLY A 945 12.86 -12.15 -33.82
CA GLY A 945 11.42 -12.32 -34.06
C GLY A 945 10.50 -11.79 -32.95
N THR A 946 11.03 -11.17 -31.89
CA THR A 946 10.19 -10.53 -30.85
C THR A 946 9.37 -9.37 -31.45
N PRO A 947 8.03 -9.34 -31.30
CA PRO A 947 7.21 -8.22 -31.75
C PRO A 947 7.61 -6.91 -31.06
N SER A 948 7.55 -5.77 -31.76
CA SER A 948 7.92 -4.45 -31.19
C SER A 948 7.15 -4.14 -29.90
N LEU A 949 5.85 -4.45 -29.84
CA LEU A 949 5.03 -4.22 -28.63
C LEU A 949 5.37 -5.16 -27.47
N ALA A 950 6.13 -6.22 -27.71
CA ALA A 950 6.66 -7.09 -26.70
C ALA A 950 8.12 -6.75 -26.33
N ALA A 951 8.68 -5.63 -26.80
CA ALA A 951 10.09 -5.26 -26.55
C ALA A 951 10.38 -4.93 -25.08
N ARG A 952 11.58 -5.25 -24.59
CA ARG A 952 12.16 -4.66 -23.36
C ARG A 952 12.42 -3.18 -23.54
N LEU A 953 12.15 -2.41 -22.49
CA LEU A 953 12.44 -0.97 -22.46
C LEU A 953 13.79 -0.75 -21.78
N PRO A 954 14.87 -0.48 -22.53
CA PRO A 954 16.17 -0.18 -21.95
C PRO A 954 16.19 1.20 -21.29
N ALA A 955 17.04 1.38 -20.27
CA ALA A 955 17.28 2.68 -19.66
C ALA A 955 18.20 3.53 -20.56
N VAL A 956 17.63 4.41 -21.37
CA VAL A 956 18.38 5.26 -22.31
C VAL A 956 18.36 6.72 -21.83
N HIS A 957 19.54 7.32 -21.68
CA HIS A 957 19.70 8.64 -21.05
C HIS A 957 19.28 9.82 -21.94
N SER A 958 19.48 9.70 -23.26
CA SER A 958 19.26 10.81 -24.21
C SER A 958 19.01 10.33 -25.64
N GLN A 959 18.45 11.22 -26.46
CA GLN A 959 18.17 10.98 -27.88
C GLN A 959 19.44 10.64 -28.67
N GLN A 960 20.58 11.27 -28.36
CA GLN A 960 21.86 11.00 -29.01
C GLN A 960 22.30 9.54 -28.80
N ILE A 961 21.97 8.92 -27.65
CA ILE A 961 22.27 7.50 -27.41
C ILE A 961 21.34 6.61 -28.26
N VAL A 962 20.09 6.99 -28.47
CA VAL A 962 19.18 6.27 -29.39
C VAL A 962 19.77 6.25 -30.81
N ASP A 963 20.34 7.36 -31.27
CA ASP A 963 20.98 7.43 -32.59
C ASP A 963 22.21 6.51 -32.69
N VAL A 964 22.96 6.37 -31.59
CA VAL A 964 24.05 5.39 -31.48
C VAL A 964 23.50 3.95 -31.54
N LEU A 965 22.41 3.66 -30.83
CA LEU A 965 21.75 2.34 -30.89
C LEU A 965 21.27 2.02 -32.30
N ARG A 966 20.74 3.00 -33.06
CA ARG A 966 20.39 2.80 -34.48
C ARG A 966 21.60 2.39 -35.32
N LYS A 967 22.78 2.97 -35.08
CA LYS A 967 24.03 2.58 -35.77
C LYS A 967 24.48 1.16 -35.41
N PHE A 968 24.31 0.73 -34.16
CA PHE A 968 24.55 -0.66 -33.76
C PHE A 968 23.59 -1.61 -34.45
N ALA A 969 22.30 -1.29 -34.49
CA ALA A 969 21.30 -2.11 -35.15
C ALA A 969 21.51 -2.20 -36.68
N ALA A 970 22.12 -1.19 -37.30
CA ALA A 970 22.45 -1.19 -38.72
C ALA A 970 23.68 -2.04 -39.09
N GLN A 971 24.43 -2.58 -38.11
CA GLN A 971 25.60 -3.41 -38.41
C GLN A 971 25.19 -4.71 -39.12
N PRO A 972 25.79 -5.03 -40.27
CA PRO A 972 25.38 -6.18 -41.09
C PRO A 972 25.90 -7.52 -40.54
N ARG A 973 26.92 -7.49 -39.68
CA ARG A 973 27.55 -8.69 -39.11
C ARG A 973 27.55 -8.56 -37.59
N CYS A 974 26.91 -9.51 -36.92
CA CYS A 974 26.93 -9.68 -35.47
C CYS A 974 27.79 -10.88 -35.08
N LEU A 975 28.12 -11.00 -33.79
CA LEU A 975 28.88 -12.15 -33.30
C LEU A 975 28.16 -13.47 -33.59
N GLY A 976 26.82 -13.47 -33.55
CA GLY A 976 25.99 -14.63 -33.86
C GLY A 976 26.07 -15.11 -35.32
N ASP A 977 26.59 -14.29 -36.24
CA ASP A 977 26.82 -14.65 -37.64
C ASP A 977 28.13 -15.41 -37.85
N LEU A 978 29.07 -15.33 -36.89
CA LEU A 978 30.37 -16.00 -36.94
C LEU A 978 30.29 -17.48 -36.52
N ARG A 979 29.15 -18.16 -36.77
CA ARG A 979 28.88 -19.52 -36.27
C ARG A 979 29.96 -20.50 -36.74
N GLY A 980 30.71 -21.05 -35.79
CA GLY A 980 31.82 -21.99 -36.07
C GLY A 980 33.18 -21.33 -36.28
N GLU A 981 33.27 -20.01 -36.43
CA GLU A 981 34.53 -19.25 -36.46
C GLU A 981 35.07 -18.95 -35.05
N TYR A 982 34.24 -19.13 -34.01
CA TYR A 982 34.63 -19.01 -32.62
C TYR A 982 33.99 -20.12 -31.77
N TYR A 983 34.68 -20.58 -30.73
CA TYR A 983 34.17 -21.52 -29.74
C TYR A 983 34.37 -20.92 -28.34
N SER A 984 33.27 -20.66 -27.64
CA SER A 984 33.30 -20.23 -26.25
C SER A 984 33.33 -21.45 -25.33
N THR A 985 34.39 -21.59 -24.53
CA THR A 985 34.49 -22.66 -23.52
C THR A 985 34.19 -22.08 -22.15
N GLN A 986 33.62 -22.86 -21.22
CA GLN A 986 33.50 -22.43 -19.82
C GLN A 986 34.85 -22.34 -19.10
N HIS A 987 35.94 -22.79 -19.72
CA HIS A 987 37.29 -22.86 -19.16
C HIS A 987 37.28 -23.30 -17.69
N TRP A 988 37.57 -22.38 -16.77
CA TRP A 988 37.65 -22.63 -15.34
C TRP A 988 36.39 -22.13 -14.65
N ASN A 989 35.65 -23.03 -14.00
CA ASN A 989 34.68 -22.63 -12.99
C ASN A 989 35.46 -22.08 -11.79
N GLU A 990 35.26 -20.80 -11.44
CA GLU A 990 36.07 -20.11 -10.44
C GLU A 990 36.12 -20.85 -9.09
N VAL A 991 34.99 -21.40 -8.62
CA VAL A 991 34.92 -22.12 -7.33
C VAL A 991 35.73 -23.41 -7.40
N ASN A 992 35.49 -24.23 -8.43
CA ASN A 992 36.18 -25.51 -8.57
C ASN A 992 37.68 -25.33 -8.83
N ALA A 993 38.05 -24.34 -9.64
CA ALA A 993 39.43 -24.03 -9.99
C ALA A 993 40.22 -23.43 -8.81
N GLN A 994 39.54 -22.78 -7.86
CA GLN A 994 40.15 -22.40 -6.58
C GLN A 994 40.33 -23.61 -5.66
N GLN A 995 39.37 -24.53 -5.64
CA GLN A 995 39.42 -25.74 -4.81
C GLN A 995 40.48 -26.74 -5.27
N ASP A 996 40.65 -26.93 -6.58
CA ASP A 996 41.66 -27.83 -7.15
C ASP A 996 43.05 -27.19 -7.30
N GLY A 997 43.17 -25.89 -6.98
CA GLY A 997 44.42 -25.15 -6.98
C GLY A 997 44.86 -24.61 -8.35
N THR A 998 44.05 -24.75 -9.40
CA THR A 998 44.33 -24.21 -10.74
C THR A 998 44.47 -22.68 -10.75
N ILE A 999 43.66 -21.98 -9.94
CA ILE A 999 43.74 -20.53 -9.72
C ILE A 999 43.79 -20.23 -8.23
N ARG A 1000 44.52 -19.19 -7.81
CA ARG A 1000 44.54 -18.73 -6.42
C ARG A 1000 44.06 -17.29 -6.32
N ARG A 1001 43.26 -16.98 -5.29
CA ARG A 1001 42.79 -15.62 -5.03
C ARG A 1001 43.89 -14.77 -4.39
N GLN A 1002 44.87 -14.39 -5.20
CA GLN A 1002 46.00 -13.54 -4.81
C GLN A 1002 46.11 -12.38 -5.80
N THR A 1003 46.16 -11.16 -5.28
CA THR A 1003 46.41 -9.97 -6.11
C THR A 1003 47.90 -9.87 -6.42
N GLY A 1004 48.27 -9.69 -7.68
CA GLY A 1004 49.67 -9.45 -8.04
C GLY A 1004 49.88 -9.07 -9.49
N PHE A 1005 51.07 -8.56 -9.79
CA PHE A 1005 51.49 -8.31 -11.16
C PHE A 1005 51.99 -9.61 -11.80
N PRO A 1006 51.39 -10.03 -12.92
CA PRO A 1006 51.71 -11.28 -13.60
C PRO A 1006 53.07 -11.20 -14.33
N ALA A 1007 53.95 -12.16 -14.07
CA ALA A 1007 55.31 -12.21 -14.62
C ALA A 1007 55.37 -12.72 -16.07
N ALA A 1008 54.32 -13.40 -16.55
CA ALA A 1008 54.17 -13.85 -17.94
C ALA A 1008 52.70 -13.79 -18.40
N PRO A 1009 52.40 -13.68 -19.71
CA PRO A 1009 51.02 -13.68 -20.21
C PRO A 1009 50.21 -14.93 -19.84
N GLY A 1010 50.86 -16.08 -19.63
CA GLY A 1010 50.20 -17.31 -19.15
C GLY A 1010 49.68 -17.25 -17.70
N GLN A 1011 50.03 -16.18 -16.97
CA GLN A 1011 49.54 -15.88 -15.63
C GLN A 1011 48.37 -14.88 -15.62
N TRP A 1012 47.98 -14.37 -16.80
CA TRP A 1012 46.88 -13.40 -16.91
C TRP A 1012 45.52 -14.03 -16.70
N ILE A 1013 44.85 -13.62 -15.62
CA ILE A 1013 43.41 -13.80 -15.44
C ILE A 1013 42.75 -12.42 -15.45
N LEU A 1014 42.19 -12.05 -16.60
CA LEU A 1014 41.48 -10.78 -16.74
C LEU A 1014 40.02 -10.95 -16.25
N SER A 1015 39.68 -10.23 -15.19
CA SER A 1015 38.30 -10.07 -14.70
C SER A 1015 37.62 -8.85 -15.32
N GLY A 1016 36.28 -8.79 -15.21
CA GLY A 1016 35.44 -7.72 -15.76
C GLY A 1016 35.95 -6.28 -15.57
N PRO A 1017 36.43 -5.86 -14.38
CA PRO A 1017 36.96 -4.51 -14.14
C PRO A 1017 38.13 -4.07 -15.01
N HIS A 1018 38.89 -5.00 -15.61
CA HIS A 1018 39.97 -4.67 -16.53
C HIS A 1018 39.44 -4.17 -17.89
N PHE A 1019 38.22 -4.56 -18.26
CA PHE A 1019 37.64 -4.22 -19.55
C PHE A 1019 36.72 -3.00 -19.43
N PHE A 1020 36.94 -2.00 -20.28
CA PHE A 1020 36.01 -0.90 -20.50
C PHE A 1020 35.95 -0.54 -21.97
N VAL A 1021 34.90 0.17 -22.39
CA VAL A 1021 34.69 0.51 -23.79
C VAL A 1021 35.88 1.33 -24.30
N GLY A 1022 36.63 0.77 -25.27
CA GLY A 1022 37.81 1.41 -25.84
C GLY A 1022 39.10 1.33 -25.00
N ASN A 1023 39.07 0.71 -23.82
CA ASN A 1023 40.25 0.52 -22.96
C ASN A 1023 40.29 -0.91 -22.37
N PRO A 1024 41.12 -1.81 -22.91
CA PRO A 1024 41.22 -3.20 -22.43
C PRO A 1024 41.96 -3.35 -21.09
N PHE A 1025 42.52 -2.25 -20.52
CA PHE A 1025 43.26 -2.24 -19.26
C PHE A 1025 42.75 -1.16 -18.30
N TYR A 1026 41.43 -0.97 -18.21
CA TYR A 1026 40.79 0.15 -17.56
C TYR A 1026 41.06 0.30 -16.07
N LYS A 1027 41.05 -0.80 -15.30
CA LYS A 1027 41.33 -0.76 -13.86
C LYS A 1027 42.35 -1.81 -13.44
N THR A 1028 43.04 -1.54 -12.33
CA THR A 1028 43.94 -2.47 -11.65
C THR A 1028 43.48 -2.69 -10.20
N PRO A 1029 43.45 -3.93 -9.68
CA PRO A 1029 43.08 -4.22 -8.30
C PRO A 1029 44.12 -3.70 -7.31
N ARG A 1030 43.65 -3.25 -6.13
CA ARG A 1030 44.49 -2.92 -4.97
C ARG A 1030 45.06 -4.18 -4.33
N ALA A 1031 46.15 -4.03 -3.56
CA ALA A 1031 46.78 -5.14 -2.84
C ALA A 1031 45.77 -5.99 -2.03
N GLU A 1032 44.85 -5.32 -1.32
CA GLU A 1032 43.70 -5.94 -0.69
C GLU A 1032 42.43 -5.75 -1.53
N CYS A 1033 42.09 -6.71 -2.38
CA CYS A 1033 40.92 -6.66 -3.24
C CYS A 1033 39.87 -7.69 -2.82
N THR A 1034 38.89 -7.26 -2.04
CA THR A 1034 37.78 -8.10 -1.53
C THR A 1034 36.44 -7.69 -2.11
N LEU A 1035 36.32 -6.42 -2.52
CA LEU A 1035 35.11 -5.80 -3.08
C LEU A 1035 35.34 -5.28 -4.50
N ASN A 1036 34.27 -5.15 -5.28
CA ASN A 1036 34.32 -4.60 -6.65
C ASN A 1036 34.82 -3.14 -6.72
N SER A 1037 34.77 -2.41 -5.61
CA SER A 1037 35.25 -1.04 -5.47
C SER A 1037 36.77 -0.94 -5.25
N HIS A 1038 37.47 -2.05 -4.99
CA HIS A 1038 38.92 -2.06 -4.71
C HIS A 1038 39.76 -2.09 -6.00
N TYR A 1039 39.24 -1.53 -7.09
CA TYR A 1039 39.92 -1.40 -8.37
C TYR A 1039 40.11 0.08 -8.72
N ASP A 1040 41.35 0.48 -8.96
CA ASP A 1040 41.70 1.85 -9.31
C ASP A 1040 41.80 2.00 -10.84
N ALA A 1041 41.30 3.12 -11.37
CA ALA A 1041 41.39 3.40 -12.80
C ALA A 1041 42.86 3.63 -13.20
N THR A 1042 43.27 3.02 -14.31
CA THR A 1042 44.59 3.24 -14.89
C THR A 1042 44.56 4.45 -15.81
N THR A 1043 45.69 5.18 -15.88
CA THR A 1043 45.87 6.26 -16.84
C THR A 1043 46.16 5.69 -18.23
N CYS A 1044 45.36 6.06 -19.23
CA CYS A 1044 45.55 5.71 -20.64
C CYS A 1044 46.39 6.79 -21.35
N PRO A 1045 47.31 6.46 -22.27
CA PRO A 1045 47.66 5.12 -22.76
C PRO A 1045 48.66 4.38 -21.87
N ALA A 1046 48.36 3.11 -21.57
CA ALA A 1046 49.30 2.21 -20.93
C ALA A 1046 50.37 1.74 -21.96
N PRO A 1047 51.65 1.58 -21.57
CA PRO A 1047 52.68 1.02 -22.42
C PRO A 1047 52.29 -0.36 -22.98
N THR A 1048 52.77 -0.73 -24.18
CA THR A 1048 52.54 -2.07 -24.77
C THR A 1048 53.11 -3.21 -23.91
N THR A 1049 54.02 -2.89 -22.98
CA THR A 1049 54.60 -3.81 -21.99
C THR A 1049 53.84 -3.86 -20.68
N TYR A 1050 52.86 -2.98 -20.46
CA TYR A 1050 52.11 -2.91 -19.22
C TYR A 1050 51.26 -4.16 -19.03
N ARG A 1051 51.36 -4.73 -17.83
CA ARG A 1051 50.56 -5.87 -17.40
C ARG A 1051 49.77 -5.45 -16.18
N PRO A 1052 48.44 -5.31 -16.24
CA PRO A 1052 47.67 -4.95 -15.06
C PRO A 1052 47.81 -6.04 -14.00
N ALA A 1053 47.73 -5.64 -12.72
CA ALA A 1053 47.62 -6.63 -11.66
C ALA A 1053 46.31 -7.42 -11.84
N THR A 1054 46.31 -8.72 -11.52
CA THR A 1054 45.13 -9.58 -11.66
C THR A 1054 44.77 -10.23 -10.33
N GLN A 1055 43.49 -10.53 -10.17
CA GLN A 1055 42.97 -11.37 -9.09
C GLN A 1055 41.78 -12.17 -9.68
N PRO A 1056 41.85 -13.51 -9.75
CA PRO A 1056 42.89 -14.42 -9.25
C PRO A 1056 44.17 -14.49 -10.12
N ASN A 1057 45.15 -15.33 -9.75
CA ASN A 1057 46.41 -15.58 -10.49
C ASN A 1057 46.69 -17.09 -10.65
N THR A 1058 47.45 -17.52 -11.68
CA THR A 1058 47.79 -18.94 -11.93
C THR A 1058 49.21 -19.29 -11.45
N GLU A 1059 49.46 -20.56 -11.08
CA GLU A 1059 50.80 -21.01 -10.71
C GLU A 1059 51.64 -21.29 -11.97
N GLY A 1060 52.85 -20.71 -12.02
CA GLY A 1060 53.81 -20.91 -13.10
C GLY A 1060 54.37 -22.34 -13.09
N GLY A 1061 53.70 -23.24 -13.81
CA GLY A 1061 54.28 -24.49 -14.29
C GLY A 1061 53.74 -25.77 -13.65
N ARG A 1062 52.80 -26.44 -14.35
CA ARG A 1062 52.74 -27.91 -14.51
C ARG A 1062 51.74 -28.30 -15.61
N ARG A 1063 52.02 -29.46 -16.21
CA ARG A 1063 51.68 -29.95 -17.56
C ARG A 1063 50.24 -30.47 -17.76
N ASN A 1064 49.85 -30.51 -19.04
CA ASN A 1064 48.87 -31.39 -19.70
C ASN A 1064 47.37 -31.17 -19.41
N LEU A 1065 46.76 -30.24 -20.16
CA LEU A 1065 45.30 -30.18 -20.33
C LEU A 1065 44.87 -31.10 -21.47
N LYS A 1066 44.29 -32.27 -21.13
CA LYS A 1066 43.45 -33.03 -22.06
C LYS A 1066 42.13 -32.27 -22.23
N LEU A 1067 41.84 -31.84 -23.46
CA LEU A 1067 40.53 -31.29 -23.84
C LEU A 1067 39.45 -32.38 -23.67
N PRO A 1068 38.36 -32.15 -22.93
CA PRO A 1068 37.21 -33.04 -22.93
C PRO A 1068 36.41 -32.87 -24.23
N ASN A 1069 35.87 -33.98 -24.73
CA ASN A 1069 35.04 -34.06 -25.93
C ASN A 1069 33.77 -33.19 -25.84
N PRO A 1070 33.24 -32.70 -26.99
CA PRO A 1070 32.19 -31.71 -27.03
C PRO A 1070 30.80 -32.34 -26.83
N THR A 1071 30.12 -31.98 -25.75
CA THR A 1071 28.66 -32.18 -25.62
C THR A 1071 28.00 -30.85 -25.29
N ALA A 1072 26.95 -30.56 -26.07
CA ALA A 1072 26.28 -29.27 -26.21
C ALA A 1072 25.83 -28.62 -24.90
N ALA A 1073 26.26 -27.38 -24.66
CA ALA A 1073 25.71 -26.51 -23.64
C ALA A 1073 25.33 -25.14 -24.25
N LYS A 1074 24.05 -24.80 -24.16
CA LYS A 1074 23.48 -23.51 -24.55
C LYS A 1074 23.93 -22.42 -23.57
N LEU A 1075 24.62 -21.39 -24.05
CA LEU A 1075 24.99 -20.21 -23.26
C LEU A 1075 24.09 -19.02 -23.59
N LYS A 1076 23.55 -18.38 -22.54
CA LYS A 1076 22.91 -17.06 -22.57
C LYS A 1076 23.99 -16.02 -22.27
N PHE A 1077 24.19 -15.06 -23.16
CA PHE A 1077 24.95 -13.84 -22.84
C PHE A 1077 24.04 -12.85 -22.07
N ARG A 1078 24.63 -12.18 -21.09
CA ARG A 1078 24.01 -11.13 -20.28
C ARG A 1078 24.52 -9.77 -20.73
#